data_AF-A0A0Q7EN04-F1
#
_entry.id   AF-A0A0Q7EN04-F1
#
_cell.length_a   1.000
_cell.length_b   1.000
_cell.length_c   1.000
_cell.angle_alpha   90.00
_cell.angle_beta   90.00
_cell.angle_gamma   90.00
#
_symmetry.space_group_name_H-M   'P 1'
#
loop_
_entity.id
_entity.type
_entity.pdbx_description
1 polymer ?
#
loop_
_entity_poly.entity_id
_entity_poly.type
_entity_poly.pdbx_seq_one_letter_code
_entity_poly.pdbx_strand_id
1 'polypeptide(L)'
;MSLADLLQERGVRRVLIVDDAFDEIPRAQDVGEANEQWTVFGDDWTDALRTEIAALYADAKDRRLDDLVGDDLFVAALWALKTQFPDLLGPLFEAYQGGRAADVRYVEVAKAKLEVLGLEVVTAGREFTAAAQDVDLILIDLFLGHGQGDADLEASKTLLRDALESRGAPAPLVILMSRSPRLAMKRDEFRDEVGLLDSGFRIIAKPELDTGALLERQIERLAEHLEDTQKLAGFVDALAAGLDSAARRTLTHFRRLRLSDLGQLQRLLLDTEGEPTGSYLVDVFDRVFAHELEGDGGIIEAAKALNTFSASSYPPPHVAGSPDLQDLVVRTLTQNAERLDLPGSTEGLVTFGDILCPGAPESLAALKESLLVDLAADQVLVVMTPTCDLQRGGAPRILFMVGDVRPFGLKDWAYGSDARTPVIDIDGERRWIKWRTKHIDTVSWDQLQQAFDNGLLRIAARLREAHALELQQKLLSGLGRVGLLAPMPASFSVDLEVFTAGVDTKPQRLVVAALDEGAVCFVGRDDKAKPAIRLVMSEGAWDGVEEALGGVDPATILPAAKAAFDHIRSENELAQKIAKGLNLDNVGPKWAPILSVAEGLGLMAVVGWNLPDVEAVLAGANRKAGLLIHVKDKADEDAPRRQDAVQRGLVVADPPAPLTEDEL
;
A
#
# COMPACT_ATOMS: atom_id res chain seq x y z
N MET A 1 -29.98 13.72 3.47
CA MET A 1 -30.71 12.53 3.95
C MET A 1 -30.54 12.49 5.46
N SER A 2 -31.58 12.19 6.25
CA SER A 2 -31.39 11.98 7.69
C SER A 2 -30.82 10.58 7.95
N LEU A 3 -30.24 10.35 9.14
CA LEU A 3 -29.73 9.02 9.50
C LEU A 3 -30.84 7.96 9.51
N ALA A 4 -32.04 8.30 9.98
CA ALA A 4 -33.18 7.38 9.97
C ALA A 4 -33.58 7.00 8.53
N ASP A 5 -33.58 7.97 7.60
CA ASP A 5 -33.85 7.70 6.19
C ASP A 5 -32.79 6.77 5.58
N LEU A 6 -31.51 7.01 5.91
CA LEU A 6 -30.39 6.18 5.44
C LEU A 6 -30.52 4.74 5.96
N LEU A 7 -30.81 4.56 7.25
CA LEU A 7 -30.98 3.23 7.86
C LEU A 7 -32.15 2.48 7.22
N GLN A 8 -33.26 3.19 6.98
CA GLN A 8 -34.42 2.61 6.30
C GLN A 8 -34.11 2.21 4.85
N GLU A 9 -33.41 3.06 4.09
CA GLU A 9 -32.98 2.78 2.71
C GLU A 9 -32.03 1.58 2.66
N ARG A 10 -31.11 1.49 3.63
CA ARG A 10 -30.12 0.41 3.73
C ARG A 10 -30.66 -0.85 4.41
N GLY A 11 -31.92 -0.83 4.85
CA GLY A 11 -32.59 -1.99 5.44
C GLY A 11 -32.16 -2.34 6.87
N VAL A 12 -31.44 -1.45 7.56
CA VAL A 12 -31.05 -1.63 8.97
C VAL A 12 -32.25 -1.27 9.85
N ARG A 13 -32.84 -2.27 10.50
CA ARG A 13 -34.10 -2.11 11.26
C ARG A 13 -34.01 -2.65 12.67
N ARG A 14 -33.28 -3.73 12.89
CA ARG A 14 -33.27 -4.47 14.16
C ARG A 14 -31.87 -4.45 14.77
N VAL A 15 -31.79 -4.14 16.05
CA VAL A 15 -30.53 -4.03 16.79
C VAL A 15 -30.57 -4.95 18.00
N LEU A 16 -29.49 -5.70 18.21
CA LEU A 16 -29.26 -6.44 19.43
C LEU A 16 -28.24 -5.69 20.29
N ILE A 17 -28.55 -5.47 21.57
CA ILE A 17 -27.56 -5.05 22.56
C ILE A 17 -27.27 -6.23 23.49
N VAL A 18 -26.01 -6.66 23.51
CA VAL A 18 -25.50 -7.77 24.33
C VAL A 18 -24.64 -7.21 25.44
N ASP A 19 -25.06 -7.45 26.68
CA ASP A 19 -24.36 -6.98 27.87
C ASP A 19 -24.72 -7.91 29.05
N ASP A 20 -23.72 -8.37 29.80
CA ASP A 20 -23.92 -9.30 30.92
C ASP A 20 -24.80 -8.69 32.04
N ALA A 21 -24.97 -7.37 32.05
CA ALA A 21 -25.93 -6.69 32.92
C ALA A 21 -27.40 -7.11 32.70
N PHE A 22 -27.72 -7.78 31.60
CA PHE A 22 -29.04 -8.36 31.33
C PHE A 22 -29.18 -9.80 31.80
N ASP A 23 -28.13 -10.42 32.35
CA ASP A 23 -28.26 -11.71 33.01
C ASP A 23 -29.14 -11.59 34.26
N GLU A 24 -30.24 -12.34 34.29
CA GLU A 24 -31.15 -12.35 35.44
C GLU A 24 -30.52 -12.98 36.67
N ILE A 25 -29.58 -13.91 36.46
CA ILE A 25 -28.94 -14.75 37.48
C ILE A 25 -27.40 -14.63 37.30
N PRO A 26 -26.64 -14.26 38.35
CA PRO A 26 -25.18 -14.24 38.30
C PRO A 26 -24.61 -15.65 38.15
N ARG A 27 -23.46 -15.76 37.48
CA ARG A 27 -22.63 -16.97 37.47
C ARG A 27 -21.64 -16.96 38.64
N ALA A 28 -21.04 -18.11 38.95
CA ALA A 28 -20.04 -18.24 40.00
C ALA A 28 -18.86 -17.27 39.81
N GLN A 29 -18.42 -17.12 38.56
CA GLN A 29 -17.37 -16.17 38.19
C GLN A 29 -17.73 -14.70 38.47
N ASP A 30 -19.03 -14.34 38.45
CA ASP A 30 -19.48 -12.97 38.70
C ASP A 30 -19.41 -12.60 40.19
N VAL A 31 -19.59 -13.60 41.05
CA VAL A 31 -19.44 -13.46 42.50
C VAL A 31 -17.97 -13.52 42.89
N GLY A 32 -17.18 -14.34 42.19
CA GLY A 32 -15.74 -14.52 42.36
C GLY A 32 -15.40 -15.40 43.56
N GLU A 33 -14.53 -16.41 43.35
CA GLU A 33 -14.11 -17.31 44.44
C GLU A 33 -13.32 -16.59 45.55
N ALA A 34 -12.66 -15.49 45.19
CA ALA A 34 -11.88 -14.64 46.10
C ALA A 34 -12.72 -13.59 46.85
N ASN A 35 -14.05 -13.61 46.70
CA ASN A 35 -14.92 -12.67 47.39
C ASN A 35 -14.90 -12.95 48.90
N GLU A 36 -14.41 -11.98 49.68
CA GLU A 36 -14.28 -12.07 51.14
C GLU A 36 -15.62 -12.36 51.85
N GLN A 37 -16.74 -12.04 51.20
CA GLN A 37 -18.08 -12.34 51.71
C GLN A 37 -18.41 -13.84 51.72
N TRP A 38 -17.68 -14.68 50.97
CA TRP A 38 -17.83 -16.14 51.06
C TRP A 38 -17.44 -16.68 52.43
N THR A 39 -16.43 -16.09 53.09
CA THR A 39 -16.05 -16.48 54.44
C THR A 39 -17.13 -16.11 55.45
N VAL A 40 -17.66 -14.88 55.36
CA VAL A 40 -18.76 -14.41 56.21
C VAL A 40 -20.02 -15.26 56.00
N PHE A 41 -20.35 -15.56 54.75
CA PHE A 41 -21.45 -16.47 54.39
C PHE A 41 -21.26 -17.88 54.97
N GLY A 42 -20.04 -18.41 54.90
CA GLY A 42 -19.70 -19.74 55.41
C GLY A 42 -19.80 -19.85 56.94
N ASP A 43 -19.41 -18.79 57.66
CA ASP A 43 -19.48 -18.74 59.13
C ASP A 43 -20.93 -18.68 59.64
N ASP A 44 -21.81 -18.00 58.92
CA ASP A 44 -23.24 -17.85 59.26
C ASP A 44 -24.17 -18.88 58.56
N TRP A 45 -23.59 -19.99 58.08
CA TRP A 45 -24.28 -21.01 57.30
C TRP A 45 -25.19 -21.92 58.15
N THR A 46 -26.46 -21.54 58.31
CA THR A 46 -27.45 -22.28 59.12
C THR A 46 -28.01 -23.56 58.46
N ASP A 47 -28.45 -24.52 59.27
CA ASP A 47 -29.12 -25.76 58.81
C ASP A 47 -30.43 -25.48 58.04
N ALA A 48 -31.12 -24.40 58.39
CA ALA A 48 -32.34 -23.97 57.70
C ALA A 48 -32.03 -23.58 56.25
N LEU A 49 -31.00 -22.75 56.04
CA LEU A 49 -30.56 -22.36 54.70
C LEU A 49 -30.03 -23.56 53.89
N ARG A 50 -29.28 -24.48 54.52
CA ARG A 50 -28.83 -25.72 53.86
C ARG A 50 -29.97 -26.54 53.31
N THR A 51 -31.08 -26.62 54.05
CA THR A 51 -32.28 -27.35 53.62
C THR A 51 -32.92 -26.71 52.40
N GLU A 52 -33.05 -25.37 52.40
CA GLU A 52 -33.60 -24.62 51.26
C GLU A 52 -32.70 -24.70 50.02
N ILE A 53 -31.38 -24.60 50.18
CA ILE A 53 -30.42 -24.77 49.08
C ILE A 53 -30.53 -26.19 48.51
N ALA A 54 -30.53 -27.22 49.37
CA ALA A 54 -30.63 -28.62 48.93
C ALA A 54 -31.96 -28.93 48.23
N ALA A 55 -33.01 -28.15 48.48
CA ALA A 55 -34.28 -28.27 47.77
C ALA A 55 -34.20 -27.72 46.32
N LEU A 56 -33.37 -26.71 46.08
CA LEU A 56 -33.15 -26.11 44.76
C LEU A 56 -32.01 -26.79 43.98
N TYR A 57 -30.98 -27.23 44.69
CA TYR A 57 -29.79 -27.87 44.13
C TYR A 57 -29.32 -29.02 45.04
N ALA A 58 -29.84 -30.23 44.78
CA ALA A 58 -29.66 -31.40 45.63
C ALA A 58 -28.19 -31.80 45.84
N ASP A 59 -27.36 -31.60 44.81
CA ASP A 59 -25.94 -31.96 44.84
C ASP A 59 -25.12 -31.11 45.84
N ALA A 60 -25.64 -29.97 46.30
CA ALA A 60 -24.99 -29.17 47.33
C ALA A 60 -25.01 -29.81 48.72
N LYS A 61 -25.91 -30.77 48.98
CA LYS A 61 -26.14 -31.32 50.32
C LYS A 61 -24.91 -32.02 50.91
N ASP A 62 -24.12 -32.68 50.06
CA ASP A 62 -23.00 -33.53 50.45
C ASP A 62 -21.62 -32.94 50.05
N ARG A 63 -21.59 -31.72 49.50
CA ARG A 63 -20.38 -31.02 49.06
C ARG A 63 -19.96 -29.93 50.07
N ARG A 64 -18.66 -29.63 50.14
CA ARG A 64 -18.16 -28.51 50.97
C ARG A 64 -18.40 -27.18 50.26
N LEU A 65 -18.49 -26.08 51.02
CA LEU A 65 -18.64 -24.74 50.44
C LEU A 65 -17.52 -24.42 49.46
N ASP A 66 -16.27 -24.73 49.83
CA ASP A 66 -15.09 -24.50 49.00
C ASP A 66 -15.21 -25.17 47.62
N ASP A 67 -15.92 -26.31 47.53
CA ASP A 67 -16.16 -27.04 46.28
C ASP A 67 -17.37 -26.49 45.50
N LEU A 68 -18.23 -25.69 46.13
CA LEU A 68 -19.50 -25.17 45.60
C LEU A 68 -19.41 -23.71 45.15
N VAL A 69 -18.47 -22.93 45.67
CA VAL A 69 -18.31 -21.50 45.36
C VAL A 69 -18.07 -21.25 43.86
N GLY A 70 -17.41 -22.19 43.17
CA GLY A 70 -17.19 -22.15 41.72
C GLY A 70 -18.33 -22.74 40.87
N ASP A 71 -19.46 -23.14 41.47
CA ASP A 71 -20.55 -23.85 40.78
C ASP A 71 -21.72 -22.90 40.44
N ASP A 72 -21.98 -22.70 39.15
CA ASP A 72 -23.05 -21.81 38.66
C ASP A 72 -24.45 -22.21 39.18
N LEU A 73 -24.72 -23.51 39.35
CA LEU A 73 -26.02 -23.98 39.83
C LEU A 73 -26.20 -23.68 41.32
N PHE A 74 -25.11 -23.74 42.10
CA PHE A 74 -25.12 -23.34 43.50
C PHE A 74 -25.33 -21.84 43.65
N VAL A 75 -24.61 -21.02 42.88
CA VAL A 75 -24.79 -19.56 42.88
C VAL A 75 -26.20 -19.16 42.45
N ALA A 76 -26.77 -19.85 41.46
CA ALA A 76 -28.17 -19.65 41.05
C ALA A 76 -29.16 -19.98 42.17
N ALA A 77 -28.94 -21.06 42.92
CA ALA A 77 -29.76 -21.43 44.07
C ALA A 77 -29.68 -20.39 45.19
N LEU A 78 -28.47 -19.90 45.50
CA LEU A 78 -28.29 -18.79 46.46
C LEU A 78 -29.00 -17.53 46.00
N TRP A 79 -28.87 -17.17 44.73
CA TRP A 79 -29.54 -16.00 44.16
C TRP A 79 -31.07 -16.08 44.27
N ALA A 80 -31.66 -17.26 44.07
CA ALA A 80 -33.10 -17.46 44.23
C ALA A 80 -33.58 -17.26 45.68
N LEU A 81 -32.72 -17.55 46.66
CA LEU A 81 -33.01 -17.41 48.10
C LEU A 81 -32.70 -16.02 48.66
N LYS A 82 -32.08 -15.12 47.88
CA LYS A 82 -31.61 -13.82 48.36
C LYS A 82 -32.68 -12.95 49.03
N THR A 83 -33.93 -13.05 48.59
CA THR A 83 -35.05 -12.26 49.15
C THR A 83 -35.56 -12.83 50.46
N GLN A 84 -35.35 -14.13 50.69
CA GLN A 84 -35.72 -14.82 51.93
C GLN A 84 -34.65 -14.64 53.01
N PHE A 85 -33.37 -14.52 52.59
CA PHE A 85 -32.23 -14.31 53.48
C PHE A 85 -31.40 -13.07 53.09
N PRO A 86 -31.99 -11.87 53.12
CA PRO A 86 -31.35 -10.66 52.60
C PRO A 86 -30.11 -10.23 53.38
N ASP A 87 -30.10 -10.42 54.70
CA ASP A 87 -28.97 -10.00 55.55
C ASP A 87 -27.71 -10.85 55.31
N LEU A 88 -27.89 -12.10 54.89
CA LEU A 88 -26.79 -13.05 54.69
C LEU A 88 -26.32 -13.08 53.22
N LEU A 89 -27.26 -13.07 52.27
CA LEU A 89 -26.96 -13.19 50.85
C LEU A 89 -26.83 -11.83 50.16
N GLY A 90 -27.37 -10.76 50.72
CA GLY A 90 -27.27 -9.40 50.19
C GLY A 90 -25.82 -8.96 49.97
N PRO A 91 -24.95 -9.00 51.01
CA PRO A 91 -23.55 -8.60 50.90
C PRO A 91 -22.77 -9.41 49.84
N LEU A 92 -23.05 -10.71 49.74
CA LEU A 92 -22.39 -11.60 48.78
C LEU A 92 -22.55 -11.13 47.34
N PHE A 93 -23.73 -10.60 47.00
CA PHE A 93 -24.06 -10.15 45.65
C PHE A 93 -24.05 -8.63 45.46
N GLU A 94 -23.63 -7.86 46.46
CA GLU A 94 -23.70 -6.39 46.42
C GLU A 94 -22.85 -5.81 45.28
N ALA A 95 -21.62 -6.31 45.10
CA ALA A 95 -20.72 -5.89 44.02
C ALA A 95 -21.31 -6.19 42.63
N TYR A 96 -21.88 -7.39 42.45
CA TYR A 96 -22.57 -7.77 41.21
C TYR A 96 -23.76 -6.86 40.92
N GLN A 97 -24.62 -6.60 41.93
CA GLN A 97 -25.79 -5.73 41.77
C GLN A 97 -25.39 -4.27 41.46
N GLY A 98 -24.34 -3.77 42.11
CA GLY A 98 -23.80 -2.43 41.85
C GLY A 98 -23.20 -2.30 40.44
N GLY A 99 -22.42 -3.29 40.01
CA GLY A 99 -21.87 -3.37 38.66
C GLY A 99 -22.96 -3.40 37.59
N ARG A 100 -23.93 -4.31 37.77
CA ARG A 100 -25.10 -4.44 36.90
C ARG A 100 -25.88 -3.14 36.76
N ALA A 101 -26.15 -2.44 37.85
CA ALA A 101 -26.89 -1.17 37.81
C ALA A 101 -26.16 -0.09 36.99
N ALA A 102 -24.83 -0.04 37.06
CA ALA A 102 -24.02 0.90 36.30
C ALA A 102 -24.01 0.57 34.79
N ASP A 103 -23.91 -0.70 34.41
CA ASP A 103 -23.89 -1.14 33.01
C ASP A 103 -25.27 -1.07 32.35
N VAL A 104 -26.36 -1.45 33.05
CA VAL A 104 -27.75 -1.28 32.57
C VAL A 104 -28.01 0.17 32.15
N ARG A 105 -27.49 1.15 32.90
CA ARG A 105 -27.66 2.57 32.56
C ARG A 105 -27.14 2.89 31.15
N TYR A 106 -25.96 2.39 30.78
CA TYR A 106 -25.37 2.65 29.47
C TYR A 106 -26.15 1.98 28.35
N VAL A 107 -26.63 0.75 28.58
CA VAL A 107 -27.46 0.05 27.60
C VAL A 107 -28.80 0.74 27.40
N GLU A 108 -29.45 1.22 28.46
CA GLU A 108 -30.70 1.99 28.33
C GLU A 108 -30.50 3.30 27.56
N VAL A 109 -29.34 3.96 27.73
CA VAL A 109 -28.99 5.16 26.93
C VAL A 109 -28.80 4.80 25.46
N ALA A 110 -28.07 3.73 25.15
CA ALA A 110 -27.90 3.25 23.79
C ALA A 110 -29.25 2.87 23.16
N LYS A 111 -30.07 2.12 23.89
CA LYS A 111 -31.42 1.72 23.48
C LYS A 111 -32.29 2.92 23.15
N ALA A 112 -32.38 3.90 24.05
CA ALA A 112 -33.17 5.11 23.82
C ALA A 112 -32.73 5.86 22.56
N LYS A 113 -31.41 5.97 22.32
CA LYS A 113 -30.87 6.59 21.10
C LYS A 113 -31.25 5.83 19.83
N LEU A 114 -31.15 4.50 19.85
CA LEU A 114 -31.48 3.64 18.72
C LEU A 114 -32.98 3.65 18.41
N GLU A 115 -33.84 3.64 19.44
CA GLU A 115 -35.30 3.75 19.29
C GLU A 115 -35.71 5.11 18.69
N VAL A 116 -35.02 6.20 19.03
CA VAL A 116 -35.24 7.53 18.42
C VAL A 116 -34.90 7.53 16.91
N LEU A 117 -33.97 6.67 16.48
CA LEU A 117 -33.66 6.47 15.05
C LEU A 117 -34.68 5.55 14.34
N GLY A 118 -35.68 5.05 15.06
CA GLY A 118 -36.73 4.18 14.52
C GLY A 118 -36.35 2.70 14.43
N LEU A 119 -35.32 2.27 15.17
CA LEU A 119 -34.85 0.88 15.21
C LEU A 119 -35.59 0.07 16.27
N GLU A 120 -35.86 -1.21 15.98
CA GLU A 120 -36.33 -2.19 16.96
C GLU A 120 -35.14 -2.70 17.77
N VAL A 121 -35.12 -2.43 19.07
CA VAL A 121 -34.00 -2.81 19.95
C VAL A 121 -34.38 -4.01 20.81
N VAL A 122 -33.58 -5.07 20.71
CA VAL A 122 -33.62 -6.25 21.57
C VAL A 122 -32.40 -6.22 22.48
N THR A 123 -32.57 -6.56 23.75
CA THR A 123 -31.48 -6.66 24.73
C THR A 123 -31.32 -8.10 25.17
N ALA A 124 -30.09 -8.58 25.30
CA ALA A 124 -29.79 -9.92 25.78
C ALA A 124 -28.55 -9.94 26.68
N GLY A 125 -28.52 -10.90 27.61
CA GLY A 125 -27.34 -11.23 28.40
C GLY A 125 -26.40 -12.18 27.65
N ARG A 126 -25.75 -13.10 28.36
CA ARG A 126 -24.83 -14.08 27.77
C ARG A 126 -25.49 -15.07 26.81
N GLU A 127 -26.80 -15.29 26.97
CA GLU A 127 -27.59 -16.18 26.12
C GLU A 127 -28.27 -15.40 24.98
N PHE A 128 -27.47 -14.97 23.98
CA PHE A 128 -27.95 -14.08 22.91
C PHE A 128 -27.97 -14.70 21.50
N THR A 129 -27.47 -15.93 21.33
CA THR A 129 -27.32 -16.61 20.03
C THR A 129 -28.61 -16.63 19.20
N ALA A 130 -29.74 -16.91 19.84
CA ALA A 130 -31.05 -16.92 19.18
C ALA A 130 -31.50 -15.51 18.76
N ALA A 131 -31.22 -14.49 19.59
CA ALA A 131 -31.56 -13.10 19.28
C ALA A 131 -30.70 -12.53 18.15
N ALA A 132 -29.46 -13.02 17.97
CA ALA A 132 -28.53 -12.56 16.94
C ALA A 132 -28.90 -12.99 15.50
N GLN A 133 -29.83 -13.94 15.34
CA GLN A 133 -30.17 -14.51 14.03
C GLN A 133 -30.86 -13.51 13.11
N ASP A 134 -31.72 -12.64 13.65
CA ASP A 134 -32.61 -11.79 12.86
C ASP A 134 -32.36 -10.28 13.05
N VAL A 135 -31.13 -9.89 13.38
CA VAL A 135 -30.76 -8.47 13.60
C VAL A 135 -29.84 -7.93 12.53
N ASP A 136 -29.79 -6.62 12.32
CA ASP A 136 -28.93 -6.00 11.31
C ASP A 136 -27.66 -5.40 11.91
N LEU A 137 -27.70 -5.11 13.21
CA LEU A 137 -26.63 -4.50 14.00
C LEU A 137 -26.56 -5.14 15.38
N ILE A 138 -25.35 -5.44 15.85
CA ILE A 138 -25.08 -5.94 17.21
C ILE A 138 -24.19 -4.93 17.93
N LEU A 139 -24.64 -4.44 19.08
CA LEU A 139 -23.81 -3.76 20.07
C LEU A 139 -23.46 -4.80 21.13
N ILE A 140 -22.18 -5.04 21.40
CA ILE A 140 -21.75 -6.09 22.34
C ILE A 140 -20.66 -5.59 23.28
N ASP A 141 -20.75 -5.94 24.57
CA ASP A 141 -19.67 -5.64 25.52
C ASP A 141 -18.42 -6.48 25.26
N LEU A 142 -17.24 -5.90 25.48
CA LEU A 142 -15.95 -6.54 25.29
C LEU A 142 -15.71 -7.72 26.24
N PHE A 143 -16.28 -7.66 27.44
CA PHE A 143 -16.18 -8.70 28.45
C PHE A 143 -17.59 -9.14 28.81
N LEU A 144 -17.89 -10.43 28.63
CA LEU A 144 -19.15 -11.01 29.07
C LEU A 144 -18.99 -11.64 30.46
N GLY A 145 -18.64 -10.81 31.43
CA GLY A 145 -18.58 -11.17 32.84
C GLY A 145 -17.94 -10.12 33.74
N HIS A 146 -18.25 -10.23 35.04
CA HIS A 146 -17.87 -9.22 36.02
C HIS A 146 -16.35 -9.10 36.22
N GLY A 147 -15.59 -10.18 35.98
CA GLY A 147 -14.15 -10.24 36.22
C GLY A 147 -13.33 -9.33 35.29
N GLN A 148 -13.86 -8.97 34.12
CA GLN A 148 -13.17 -8.23 33.05
C GLN A 148 -11.78 -8.82 32.71
N GLY A 149 -11.67 -10.15 32.87
CA GLY A 149 -10.45 -10.92 32.65
C GLY A 149 -10.35 -11.43 31.23
N ASP A 150 -9.25 -12.11 30.91
CA ASP A 150 -9.06 -12.72 29.59
C ASP A 150 -10.09 -13.82 29.31
N ALA A 151 -10.56 -14.54 30.34
CA ALA A 151 -11.63 -15.54 30.19
C ALA A 151 -12.97 -14.92 29.72
N ASP A 152 -13.34 -13.75 30.26
CA ASP A 152 -14.58 -13.05 29.86
C ASP A 152 -14.49 -12.49 28.44
N LEU A 153 -13.28 -12.11 28.01
CA LEU A 153 -12.98 -11.71 26.64
C LEU A 153 -13.08 -12.90 25.68
N GLU A 154 -12.45 -14.03 26.01
CA GLU A 154 -12.55 -15.26 25.22
C GLU A 154 -14.00 -15.76 25.08
N ALA A 155 -14.76 -15.67 26.18
CA ALA A 155 -16.19 -16.00 26.16
C ALA A 155 -16.96 -15.08 25.21
N SER A 156 -16.72 -13.76 25.27
CA SER A 156 -17.34 -12.81 24.35
C SER A 156 -17.00 -13.09 22.88
N LYS A 157 -15.73 -13.37 22.57
CA LYS A 157 -15.28 -13.70 21.21
C LYS A 157 -15.94 -14.99 20.72
N THR A 158 -15.91 -16.04 21.53
CA THR A 158 -16.46 -17.36 21.16
C THR A 158 -17.97 -17.31 20.95
N LEU A 159 -18.72 -16.73 21.89
CA LEU A 159 -20.18 -16.63 21.78
C LEU A 159 -20.62 -15.81 20.56
N LEU A 160 -19.93 -14.70 20.27
CA LEU A 160 -20.25 -13.89 19.09
C LEU A 160 -19.93 -14.64 17.80
N ARG A 161 -18.75 -15.27 17.71
CA ARG A 161 -18.37 -16.08 16.55
C ARG A 161 -19.40 -17.18 16.28
N ASP A 162 -19.77 -17.95 17.29
CA ASP A 162 -20.74 -19.04 17.16
C ASP A 162 -22.12 -18.51 16.72
N ALA A 163 -22.53 -17.34 17.23
CA ALA A 163 -23.78 -16.70 16.83
C ALA A 163 -23.79 -16.24 15.37
N LEU A 164 -22.65 -15.70 14.89
CA LEU A 164 -22.48 -15.26 13.50
C LEU A 164 -22.38 -16.43 12.53
N GLU A 165 -21.64 -17.48 12.89
CA GLU A 165 -21.54 -18.72 12.11
C GLU A 165 -22.90 -19.40 11.96
N SER A 166 -23.68 -19.47 13.05
CA SER A 166 -25.03 -20.05 13.02
C SER A 166 -25.99 -19.27 12.11
N ARG A 167 -25.80 -17.95 12.00
CA ARG A 167 -26.63 -17.08 11.16
C ARG A 167 -26.27 -17.20 9.68
N GLY A 168 -24.98 -17.23 9.37
CA GLY A 168 -24.47 -17.13 8.00
C GLY A 168 -24.68 -15.74 7.37
N ALA A 169 -24.64 -15.68 6.05
CA ALA A 169 -24.73 -14.43 5.30
C ALA A 169 -26.18 -13.94 5.10
N PRO A 170 -26.43 -12.61 5.13
CA PRO A 170 -25.46 -11.54 5.39
C PRO A 170 -25.17 -11.37 6.89
N ALA A 171 -23.89 -11.21 7.24
CA ALA A 171 -23.46 -10.91 8.59
C ALA A 171 -23.98 -9.54 9.05
N PRO A 172 -24.35 -9.38 10.34
CA PRO A 172 -24.74 -8.09 10.89
C PRO A 172 -23.53 -7.17 11.05
N LEU A 173 -23.80 -5.88 11.11
CA LEU A 173 -22.82 -4.89 11.56
C LEU A 173 -22.54 -5.09 13.05
N VAL A 174 -21.33 -4.79 13.50
CA VAL A 174 -20.94 -4.98 14.91
C VAL A 174 -20.30 -3.72 15.49
N ILE A 175 -20.76 -3.33 16.68
CA ILE A 175 -20.16 -2.29 17.51
C ILE A 175 -19.76 -2.92 18.84
N LEU A 176 -18.46 -3.01 19.08
CA LEU A 176 -17.91 -3.44 20.35
C LEU A 176 -17.87 -2.26 21.32
N MET A 177 -18.43 -2.44 22.50
CA MET A 177 -18.46 -1.44 23.54
C MET A 177 -17.75 -1.91 24.80
N SER A 178 -17.18 -1.00 25.58
CA SER A 178 -16.65 -1.33 26.90
C SER A 178 -16.35 -0.08 27.73
N ARG A 179 -16.29 -0.24 29.06
CA ARG A 179 -15.70 0.76 29.98
C ARG A 179 -14.18 0.60 30.11
N SER A 180 -13.65 -0.54 29.69
CA SER A 180 -12.24 -0.86 29.89
C SER A 180 -11.34 -0.02 28.99
N PRO A 181 -10.22 0.53 29.50
CA PRO A 181 -9.22 1.18 28.66
C PRO A 181 -8.55 0.20 27.68
N ARG A 182 -8.74 -1.11 27.86
CA ARG A 182 -8.24 -2.17 26.97
C ARG A 182 -8.98 -2.23 25.63
N LEU A 183 -10.15 -1.58 25.49
CA LEU A 183 -10.98 -1.65 24.28
C LEU A 183 -10.21 -1.35 22.99
N ALA A 184 -9.47 -0.24 22.95
CA ALA A 184 -8.69 0.14 21.78
C ALA A 184 -7.50 -0.79 21.50
N MET A 185 -6.96 -1.44 22.54
CA MET A 185 -5.82 -2.38 22.41
C MET A 185 -6.29 -3.77 21.97
N LYS A 186 -7.48 -4.20 22.39
CA LYS A 186 -8.05 -5.53 22.12
C LYS A 186 -8.92 -5.59 20.87
N ARG A 187 -9.16 -4.47 20.19
CA ARG A 187 -10.07 -4.40 19.04
C ARG A 187 -9.68 -5.33 17.89
N ASP A 188 -8.40 -5.36 17.53
CA ASP A 188 -7.91 -6.05 16.33
C ASP A 188 -7.91 -7.56 16.59
N GLU A 189 -7.44 -7.97 17.77
CA GLU A 189 -7.57 -9.33 18.30
C GLU A 189 -9.04 -9.80 18.30
N PHE A 190 -9.96 -8.98 18.83
CA PHE A 190 -11.38 -9.32 18.87
C PHE A 190 -11.97 -9.45 17.46
N ARG A 191 -11.69 -8.49 16.57
CA ARG A 191 -12.14 -8.51 15.18
C ARG A 191 -11.68 -9.78 14.46
N ASP A 192 -10.39 -10.08 14.54
CA ASP A 192 -9.76 -11.15 13.77
C ASP A 192 -10.19 -12.54 14.28
N GLU A 193 -10.28 -12.72 15.59
CA GLU A 193 -10.67 -14.01 16.18
C GLU A 193 -12.18 -14.32 16.09
N VAL A 194 -13.02 -13.29 15.98
CA VAL A 194 -14.45 -13.44 15.68
C VAL A 194 -14.69 -13.63 14.18
N GLY A 195 -13.78 -13.14 13.33
CA GLY A 195 -13.92 -13.18 11.86
C GLY A 195 -14.71 -11.99 11.29
N LEU A 196 -14.63 -10.83 11.93
CA LEU A 196 -15.32 -9.61 11.49
C LEU A 196 -14.54 -8.86 10.41
N LEU A 197 -15.26 -8.26 9.46
CA LEU A 197 -14.65 -7.30 8.53
C LEU A 197 -14.49 -5.93 9.18
N ASP A 198 -13.32 -5.31 8.99
CA ASP A 198 -13.04 -3.96 9.49
C ASP A 198 -14.07 -2.93 8.98
N SER A 199 -14.59 -3.10 7.76
CA SER A 199 -15.60 -2.20 7.21
C SER A 199 -16.96 -2.29 7.94
N GLY A 200 -17.28 -3.43 8.54
CA GLY A 200 -18.52 -3.70 9.28
C GLY A 200 -18.41 -3.63 10.81
N PHE A 201 -17.22 -3.27 11.33
CA PHE A 201 -16.89 -3.33 12.75
C PHE A 201 -16.44 -1.99 13.33
N ARG A 202 -16.97 -1.56 14.48
CA ARG A 202 -16.52 -0.35 15.19
C ARG A 202 -16.38 -0.58 16.68
N ILE A 203 -15.67 0.31 17.36
CA ILE A 203 -15.62 0.36 18.82
C ILE A 203 -16.21 1.66 19.37
N ILE A 204 -16.84 1.61 20.54
CA ILE A 204 -17.33 2.77 21.29
C ILE A 204 -17.09 2.58 22.79
N ALA A 205 -16.47 3.53 23.48
CA ALA A 205 -16.39 3.42 24.94
C ALA A 205 -17.78 3.67 25.56
N LYS A 206 -18.24 2.85 26.52
CA LYS A 206 -19.57 3.02 27.13
C LYS A 206 -19.82 4.45 27.67
N PRO A 207 -18.85 5.15 28.30
CA PRO A 207 -19.03 6.55 28.70
C PRO A 207 -19.34 7.52 27.54
N GLU A 208 -18.91 7.21 26.31
CA GLU A 208 -19.17 8.03 25.13
C GLU A 208 -20.60 7.88 24.61
N LEU A 209 -21.34 6.84 25.04
CA LEU A 209 -22.76 6.69 24.74
C LEU A 209 -23.58 7.84 25.36
N ASP A 210 -23.17 8.32 26.54
CA ASP A 210 -23.80 9.44 27.24
C ASP A 210 -23.53 10.79 26.56
N THR A 211 -22.42 10.92 25.82
CA THR A 211 -21.92 12.22 25.33
C THR A 211 -21.94 12.35 23.81
N GLY A 212 -22.77 13.26 23.31
CA GLY A 212 -22.77 13.65 21.90
C GLY A 212 -23.43 12.62 20.97
N ALA A 213 -23.10 12.73 19.68
CA ALA A 213 -23.69 11.95 18.59
C ALA A 213 -22.74 10.86 18.06
N LEU A 214 -21.87 10.31 18.92
CA LEU A 214 -20.83 9.38 18.46
C LEU A 214 -21.42 8.05 17.97
N LEU A 215 -22.35 7.46 18.72
CA LEU A 215 -23.04 6.23 18.33
C LEU A 215 -23.73 6.40 16.98
N GLU A 216 -24.48 7.49 16.83
CA GLU A 216 -25.20 7.87 15.63
C GLU A 216 -24.24 8.02 14.44
N ARG A 217 -23.08 8.67 14.62
CA ARG A 217 -22.05 8.80 13.58
C ARG A 217 -21.39 7.48 13.21
N GLN A 218 -21.17 6.56 14.16
CA GLN A 218 -20.61 5.25 13.83
C GLN A 218 -21.62 4.42 13.04
N ILE A 219 -22.89 4.46 13.43
CA ILE A 219 -23.98 3.82 12.71
C ILE A 219 -24.14 4.40 11.31
N GLU A 220 -24.10 5.72 11.16
CA GLU A 220 -24.13 6.41 9.86
C GLU A 220 -23.03 5.88 8.93
N ARG A 221 -21.78 5.88 9.40
CA ARG A 221 -20.63 5.38 8.62
C ARG A 221 -20.77 3.90 8.24
N LEU A 222 -21.28 3.06 9.14
CA LEU A 222 -21.50 1.65 8.84
C LEU A 222 -22.62 1.47 7.80
N ALA A 223 -23.71 2.23 7.92
CA ALA A 223 -24.84 2.18 6.99
C ALA A 223 -24.47 2.71 5.60
N GLU A 224 -23.68 3.80 5.50
CA GLU A 224 -23.20 4.37 4.23
C GLU A 224 -22.44 3.35 3.38
N HIS A 225 -21.70 2.45 4.01
CA HIS A 225 -20.84 1.45 3.35
C HIS A 225 -21.34 0.00 3.52
N LEU A 226 -22.60 -0.19 3.92
CA LEU A 226 -23.16 -1.51 4.19
C LEU A 226 -23.12 -2.41 2.95
N GLU A 227 -23.55 -1.89 1.80
CA GLU A 227 -23.61 -2.66 0.55
C GLU A 227 -22.23 -3.15 0.12
N ASP A 228 -21.23 -2.29 0.20
CA ASP A 228 -19.85 -2.63 -0.15
C ASP A 228 -19.22 -3.58 0.86
N THR A 229 -19.54 -3.42 2.15
CA THR A 229 -19.16 -4.37 3.20
C THR A 229 -19.76 -5.76 2.95
N GLN A 230 -21.02 -5.83 2.53
CA GLN A 230 -21.69 -7.09 2.18
C GLN A 230 -21.09 -7.74 0.94
N LYS A 231 -20.69 -6.96 -0.08
CA LYS A 231 -19.98 -7.48 -1.26
C LYS A 231 -18.63 -8.07 -0.86
N LEU A 232 -17.87 -7.38 -0.01
CA LEU A 232 -16.60 -7.88 0.51
C LEU A 232 -16.79 -9.14 1.36
N ALA A 233 -17.78 -9.15 2.26
CA ALA A 233 -18.14 -10.32 3.07
C ALA A 233 -18.48 -11.52 2.17
N GLY A 234 -19.36 -11.32 1.19
CA GLY A 234 -19.73 -12.35 0.23
C GLY A 234 -18.53 -12.88 -0.57
N PHE A 235 -17.56 -12.03 -0.89
CA PHE A 235 -16.30 -12.48 -1.51
C PHE A 235 -15.43 -13.32 -0.56
N VAL A 236 -15.27 -12.89 0.70
CA VAL A 236 -14.50 -13.64 1.70
C VAL A 236 -15.16 -14.99 2.01
N ASP A 237 -16.49 -15.02 2.15
CA ASP A 237 -17.27 -16.25 2.39
C ASP A 237 -17.18 -17.21 1.20
N ALA A 238 -17.33 -16.69 -0.03
CA ALA A 238 -17.16 -17.47 -1.25
C ALA A 238 -15.73 -18.01 -1.38
N LEU A 239 -14.73 -17.22 -0.99
CA LEU A 239 -13.34 -17.65 -0.95
C LEU A 239 -13.13 -18.77 0.08
N ALA A 240 -13.64 -18.63 1.30
CA ALA A 240 -13.54 -19.67 2.33
C ALA A 240 -14.18 -20.99 1.88
N ALA A 241 -15.40 -20.93 1.35
CA ALA A 241 -16.10 -22.11 0.82
C ALA A 241 -15.37 -22.72 -0.40
N GLY A 242 -14.87 -21.87 -1.30
CA GLY A 242 -14.12 -22.28 -2.48
C GLY A 242 -12.78 -22.91 -2.15
N LEU A 243 -12.05 -22.38 -1.15
CA LEU A 243 -10.81 -22.95 -0.62
C LEU A 243 -11.03 -24.37 -0.11
N ASP A 244 -12.06 -24.58 0.70
CA ASP A 244 -12.45 -25.89 1.23
C ASP A 244 -12.76 -26.90 0.10
N SER A 245 -13.51 -26.44 -0.90
CA SER A 245 -13.91 -27.25 -2.05
C SER A 245 -12.72 -27.59 -2.94
N ALA A 246 -11.89 -26.59 -3.26
CA ALA A 246 -10.66 -26.74 -4.05
C ALA A 246 -9.65 -27.67 -3.36
N ALA A 247 -9.51 -27.56 -2.04
CA ALA A 247 -8.64 -28.45 -1.25
C ALA A 247 -9.12 -29.91 -1.34
N ARG A 248 -10.43 -30.16 -1.19
CA ARG A 248 -10.99 -31.52 -1.32
C ARG A 248 -10.80 -32.10 -2.73
N ARG A 249 -10.99 -31.29 -3.78
CA ARG A 249 -10.76 -31.71 -5.18
C ARG A 249 -9.28 -32.02 -5.42
N THR A 250 -8.39 -31.12 -5.02
CA THR A 250 -6.93 -31.30 -5.10
C THR A 250 -6.49 -32.59 -4.40
N LEU A 251 -6.91 -32.80 -3.15
CA LEU A 251 -6.58 -34.02 -2.42
C LEU A 251 -7.15 -35.28 -3.09
N THR A 252 -8.31 -35.19 -3.74
CA THR A 252 -8.87 -36.30 -4.53
C THR A 252 -7.97 -36.67 -5.71
N HIS A 253 -7.39 -35.68 -6.40
CA HIS A 253 -6.41 -35.93 -7.47
C HIS A 253 -5.14 -36.59 -6.93
N PHE A 254 -4.58 -36.07 -5.83
CA PHE A 254 -3.35 -36.62 -5.24
C PHE A 254 -3.54 -38.01 -4.66
N ARG A 255 -4.71 -38.32 -4.07
CA ARG A 255 -5.03 -39.69 -3.59
C ARG A 255 -5.09 -40.74 -4.70
N ARG A 256 -5.28 -40.32 -5.96
CA ARG A 256 -5.26 -41.23 -7.12
C ARG A 256 -3.85 -41.52 -7.63
N LEU A 257 -2.85 -40.74 -7.23
CA LEU A 257 -1.45 -41.00 -7.58
C LEU A 257 -1.00 -42.29 -6.91
N ARG A 258 -0.60 -43.27 -7.71
CA ARG A 258 -0.03 -44.52 -7.20
C ARG A 258 1.43 -44.31 -6.91
N LEU A 259 1.97 -45.11 -5.99
CA LEU A 259 3.41 -45.14 -5.74
C LEU A 259 4.21 -45.49 -7.00
N SER A 260 3.64 -46.29 -7.90
CA SER A 260 4.23 -46.56 -9.22
C SER A 260 4.34 -45.30 -10.08
N ASP A 261 3.34 -44.42 -10.03
CA ASP A 261 3.33 -43.18 -10.81
C ASP A 261 4.42 -42.23 -10.28
N LEU A 262 4.56 -42.12 -8.96
CA LEU A 262 5.65 -41.36 -8.32
C LEU A 262 7.03 -41.94 -8.66
N GLY A 263 7.17 -43.27 -8.65
CA GLY A 263 8.42 -43.94 -9.02
C GLY A 263 8.78 -43.74 -10.51
N GLN A 264 7.80 -43.68 -11.40
CA GLN A 264 8.04 -43.34 -12.80
C GLN A 264 8.39 -41.86 -12.97
N LEU A 265 7.69 -40.96 -12.27
CA LEU A 265 7.99 -39.53 -12.29
C LEU A 265 9.42 -39.24 -11.81
N GLN A 266 9.82 -39.89 -10.71
CA GLN A 266 11.19 -39.80 -10.23
C GLN A 266 12.18 -40.28 -11.30
N ARG A 267 12.01 -41.50 -11.83
CA ARG A 267 12.98 -42.09 -12.77
C ARG A 267 13.05 -41.44 -14.14
N LEU A 268 11.90 -40.99 -14.66
CA LEU A 268 11.79 -40.51 -16.05
C LEU A 268 11.93 -38.99 -16.17
N LEU A 269 11.82 -38.26 -15.06
CA LEU A 269 11.90 -36.80 -15.04
C LEU A 269 12.88 -36.32 -13.98
N LEU A 270 12.56 -36.52 -12.69
CA LEU A 270 13.26 -35.83 -11.61
C LEU A 270 14.72 -36.23 -11.45
N ASP A 271 15.04 -37.53 -11.61
CA ASP A 271 16.42 -38.03 -11.55
C ASP A 271 17.27 -37.42 -12.69
N THR A 272 16.66 -37.13 -13.84
CA THR A 272 17.35 -36.48 -14.98
C THR A 272 17.50 -34.99 -14.75
N GLU A 273 16.51 -34.35 -14.13
CA GLU A 273 16.51 -32.91 -13.87
C GLU A 273 17.31 -32.54 -12.62
N GLY A 274 17.59 -33.48 -11.70
CA GLY A 274 18.25 -33.19 -10.42
C GLY A 274 17.30 -32.51 -9.43
N GLU A 275 16.01 -32.80 -9.50
CA GLU A 275 14.97 -32.17 -8.69
C GLU A 275 14.46 -33.09 -7.57
N PRO A 276 14.39 -32.61 -6.31
CA PRO A 276 13.87 -33.41 -5.21
C PRO A 276 12.36 -33.68 -5.35
N THR A 277 11.96 -34.95 -5.22
CA THR A 277 10.55 -35.37 -5.34
C THR A 277 9.60 -34.60 -4.41
N GLY A 278 10.02 -34.32 -3.18
CA GLY A 278 9.21 -33.58 -2.22
C GLY A 278 8.93 -32.14 -2.69
N SER A 279 9.98 -31.41 -3.07
CA SER A 279 9.89 -30.03 -3.57
C SER A 279 9.02 -29.96 -4.82
N TYR A 280 9.25 -30.85 -5.78
CA TYR A 280 8.46 -30.93 -7.01
C TYR A 280 6.97 -31.19 -6.74
N LEU A 281 6.65 -32.12 -5.82
CA LEU A 281 5.24 -32.42 -5.50
C LEU A 281 4.53 -31.25 -4.82
N VAL A 282 5.23 -30.44 -4.03
CA VAL A 282 4.68 -29.20 -3.45
C VAL A 282 4.41 -28.17 -4.54
N ASP A 283 5.32 -28.00 -5.51
CA ASP A 283 5.11 -27.10 -6.65
C ASP A 283 3.92 -27.55 -7.53
N VAL A 284 3.79 -28.86 -7.77
CA VAL A 284 2.63 -29.42 -8.47
C VAL A 284 1.36 -29.21 -7.65
N PHE A 285 1.40 -29.42 -6.33
CA PHE A 285 0.26 -29.21 -5.45
C PHE A 285 -0.23 -27.78 -5.52
N ASP A 286 0.66 -26.79 -5.43
CA ASP A 286 0.29 -25.37 -5.52
C ASP A 286 -0.40 -25.04 -6.84
N ARG A 287 0.13 -25.54 -7.95
CA ARG A 287 -0.42 -25.28 -9.30
C ARG A 287 -1.78 -25.96 -9.49
N VAL A 288 -1.94 -27.19 -9.00
CA VAL A 288 -3.23 -27.90 -9.04
C VAL A 288 -4.24 -27.22 -8.12
N PHE A 289 -3.84 -26.84 -6.91
CA PHE A 289 -4.71 -26.14 -5.97
C PHE A 289 -5.16 -24.78 -6.51
N ALA A 290 -4.24 -24.01 -7.09
CA ALA A 290 -4.56 -22.75 -7.77
C ALA A 290 -5.55 -22.98 -8.91
N HIS A 291 -5.33 -23.99 -9.75
CA HIS A 291 -6.26 -24.36 -10.83
C HIS A 291 -7.66 -24.71 -10.31
N GLU A 292 -7.74 -25.50 -9.24
CA GLU A 292 -9.01 -25.86 -8.62
C GLU A 292 -9.72 -24.63 -8.01
N LEU A 293 -8.98 -23.66 -7.50
CA LEU A 293 -9.51 -22.41 -6.97
C LEU A 293 -10.00 -21.47 -8.08
N GLU A 294 -9.22 -21.32 -9.15
CA GLU A 294 -9.58 -20.55 -10.36
C GLU A 294 -10.84 -21.09 -11.03
N GLY A 295 -11.07 -22.41 -10.95
CA GLY A 295 -12.26 -23.07 -11.46
C GLY A 295 -13.51 -22.93 -10.59
N ASP A 296 -13.44 -22.29 -9.42
CA ASP A 296 -14.59 -22.16 -8.52
C ASP A 296 -15.54 -21.03 -8.95
N GLY A 297 -16.69 -21.41 -9.50
CA GLY A 297 -17.69 -20.45 -9.98
C GLY A 297 -18.21 -19.50 -8.90
N GLY A 298 -18.27 -19.92 -7.63
CA GLY A 298 -18.75 -19.08 -6.53
C GLY A 298 -17.81 -17.91 -6.27
N ILE A 299 -16.50 -18.17 -6.25
CA ILE A 299 -15.46 -17.12 -6.12
C ILE A 299 -15.56 -16.13 -7.30
N ILE A 300 -15.69 -16.64 -8.52
CA ILE A 300 -15.73 -15.79 -9.72
C ILE A 300 -16.96 -14.88 -9.73
N GLU A 301 -18.15 -15.38 -9.36
CA GLU A 301 -19.35 -14.54 -9.27
C GLU A 301 -19.25 -13.50 -8.15
N ALA A 302 -18.70 -13.85 -6.98
CA ALA A 302 -18.47 -12.88 -5.92
C ALA A 302 -17.44 -11.81 -6.31
N ALA A 303 -16.36 -12.17 -7.02
CA ALA A 303 -15.38 -11.24 -7.54
C ALA A 303 -15.99 -10.26 -8.57
N LYS A 304 -16.88 -10.74 -9.44
CA LYS A 304 -17.64 -9.87 -10.36
C LYS A 304 -18.52 -8.87 -9.61
N ALA A 305 -19.16 -9.30 -8.52
CA ALA A 305 -19.94 -8.40 -7.67
C ALA A 305 -19.04 -7.31 -7.04
N LEU A 306 -17.85 -7.70 -6.58
CA LEU A 306 -16.87 -6.79 -6.00
C LEU A 306 -16.31 -5.75 -7.00
N ASN A 307 -16.27 -6.05 -8.30
CA ASN A 307 -15.88 -5.06 -9.32
C ASN A 307 -16.84 -3.86 -9.42
N THR A 308 -18.02 -3.94 -8.81
CA THR A 308 -18.98 -2.81 -8.73
C THR A 308 -18.73 -1.87 -7.55
N PHE A 309 -17.69 -2.14 -6.77
CA PHE A 309 -17.26 -1.31 -5.63
C PHE A 309 -16.92 0.12 -6.07
N SER A 310 -17.43 1.10 -5.32
CA SER A 310 -17.33 2.52 -5.71
C SER A 310 -16.01 3.16 -5.27
N ALA A 311 -15.12 3.46 -6.22
CA ALA A 311 -13.84 4.12 -5.99
C ALA A 311 -13.89 5.55 -5.44
N SER A 312 -15.05 6.18 -5.46
CA SER A 312 -15.22 7.61 -5.17
C SER A 312 -15.73 7.91 -3.76
N SER A 313 -16.18 6.91 -2.99
CA SER A 313 -16.83 7.11 -1.69
C SER A 313 -16.39 6.04 -0.69
N TYR A 314 -15.26 6.26 -0.03
CA TYR A 314 -14.72 5.36 1.00
C TYR A 314 -14.73 5.99 2.39
N PRO A 315 -14.92 5.17 3.45
CA PRO A 315 -14.88 5.68 4.80
C PRO A 315 -13.48 6.19 5.12
N PRO A 316 -13.35 7.23 5.98
CA PRO A 316 -12.06 7.55 6.57
C PRO A 316 -11.56 6.32 7.35
N PRO A 317 -10.23 6.07 7.36
CA PRO A 317 -9.68 4.94 8.07
C PRO A 317 -10.07 5.02 9.55
N HIS A 318 -10.62 3.93 10.08
CA HIS A 318 -10.98 3.84 11.50
C HIS A 318 -9.72 3.80 12.38
N VAL A 319 -8.65 3.17 11.88
CA VAL A 319 -7.34 3.08 12.50
C VAL A 319 -6.29 3.72 11.60
N ALA A 320 -5.46 4.60 12.17
CA ALA A 320 -4.36 5.20 11.43
C ALA A 320 -3.18 4.21 11.33
N GLY A 321 -2.64 4.05 10.12
CA GLY A 321 -1.32 3.44 9.91
C GLY A 321 -1.27 1.90 9.99
N SER A 322 -2.37 1.20 9.65
CA SER A 322 -2.34 -0.27 9.59
C SER A 322 -1.24 -0.78 8.61
N PRO A 323 -0.44 -1.78 9.04
CA PRO A 323 0.59 -2.39 8.22
C PRO A 323 0.08 -3.40 7.17
N ASP A 324 -1.21 -3.76 7.20
CA ASP A 324 -1.73 -5.00 6.60
C ASP A 324 -1.61 -5.04 5.08
N LEU A 325 -1.89 -3.92 4.40
CA LEU A 325 -1.70 -3.82 2.95
C LEU A 325 -0.24 -4.07 2.55
N GLN A 326 0.71 -3.64 3.37
CA GLN A 326 2.12 -3.87 3.08
C GLN A 326 2.50 -5.34 3.30
N ASP A 327 1.92 -6.01 4.29
CA ASP A 327 2.14 -7.45 4.50
C ASP A 327 1.61 -8.28 3.34
N LEU A 328 0.46 -7.90 2.76
CA LEU A 328 -0.03 -8.54 1.54
C LEU A 328 0.97 -8.39 0.37
N VAL A 329 1.54 -7.20 0.17
CA VAL A 329 2.56 -6.97 -0.87
C VAL A 329 3.81 -7.81 -0.64
N VAL A 330 4.28 -7.97 0.60
CA VAL A 330 5.44 -8.84 0.90
C VAL A 330 5.12 -10.30 0.51
N ARG A 331 3.93 -10.80 0.86
CA ARG A 331 3.52 -12.19 0.61
C ARG A 331 3.31 -12.52 -0.87
N THR A 332 3.03 -11.51 -1.71
CA THR A 332 3.01 -11.68 -3.17
C THR A 332 4.42 -11.65 -3.78
N LEU A 333 5.38 -10.97 -3.15
CA LEU A 333 6.75 -10.86 -3.65
C LEU A 333 7.59 -12.11 -3.38
N THR A 334 7.55 -12.64 -2.14
CA THR A 334 8.43 -13.73 -1.69
C THR A 334 7.67 -15.01 -1.36
N GLN A 335 8.38 -16.13 -1.38
CA GLN A 335 7.91 -17.38 -0.79
C GLN A 335 7.90 -17.29 0.75
N ASN A 336 7.11 -18.16 1.39
CA ASN A 336 7.12 -18.29 2.85
C ASN A 336 8.48 -18.85 3.32
N ALA A 337 8.98 -18.39 4.48
CA ALA A 337 10.26 -18.81 5.04
C ALA A 337 10.36 -20.32 5.25
N GLU A 338 9.28 -20.98 5.71
CA GLU A 338 9.24 -22.44 5.91
C GLU A 338 9.42 -23.23 4.61
N ARG A 339 9.10 -22.62 3.46
CA ARG A 339 9.32 -23.25 2.15
C ARG A 339 10.81 -23.32 1.78
N LEU A 340 11.64 -22.45 2.36
CA LEU A 340 13.06 -22.39 2.05
C LEU A 340 13.81 -23.63 2.56
N ASP A 341 13.23 -24.36 3.52
CA ASP A 341 13.75 -25.64 3.99
C ASP A 341 13.63 -26.76 2.93
N LEU A 342 12.78 -26.58 1.92
CA LEU A 342 12.72 -27.50 0.79
C LEU A 342 13.88 -27.18 -0.18
N PRO A 343 14.76 -28.16 -0.45
CA PRO A 343 15.86 -27.95 -1.38
C PRO A 343 15.32 -27.76 -2.81
N GLY A 344 15.83 -26.76 -3.54
CA GLY A 344 15.44 -26.55 -4.95
C GLY A 344 16.12 -27.49 -5.94
N SER A 345 17.12 -28.25 -5.48
CA SER A 345 17.85 -29.25 -6.25
C SER A 345 18.44 -30.31 -5.30
N THR A 346 18.74 -31.51 -5.81
CA THR A 346 19.28 -32.60 -4.98
C THR A 346 20.71 -32.31 -4.49
N GLU A 347 21.48 -31.51 -5.23
CA GLU A 347 22.90 -31.24 -4.96
C GLU A 347 23.24 -29.75 -4.79
N GLY A 348 22.36 -28.83 -5.21
CA GLY A 348 22.62 -27.39 -5.21
C GLY A 348 22.12 -26.68 -3.96
N LEU A 349 22.97 -25.77 -3.47
CA LEU A 349 22.78 -24.98 -2.25
C LEU A 349 21.79 -23.82 -2.39
N VAL A 350 21.55 -23.38 -3.63
CA VAL A 350 20.76 -22.19 -3.94
C VAL A 350 19.86 -22.45 -5.13
N THR A 351 18.78 -21.68 -5.20
CA THR A 351 17.75 -21.74 -6.24
C THR A 351 17.60 -20.38 -6.88
N PHE A 352 17.09 -20.34 -8.11
CA PHE A 352 16.76 -19.10 -8.81
C PHE A 352 15.84 -18.21 -7.95
N GLY A 353 16.18 -16.92 -7.86
CA GLY A 353 15.46 -15.95 -7.05
C GLY A 353 15.80 -15.93 -5.56
N ASP A 354 16.70 -16.80 -5.07
CA ASP A 354 17.21 -16.70 -3.69
C ASP A 354 17.95 -15.40 -3.48
N ILE A 355 17.61 -14.71 -2.39
CA ILE A 355 18.27 -13.51 -1.90
C ILE A 355 19.19 -13.92 -0.76
N LEU A 356 20.49 -13.74 -0.97
CA LEU A 356 21.54 -14.06 -0.02
C LEU A 356 21.99 -12.80 0.69
N CYS A 357 22.01 -12.86 2.02
CA CYS A 357 22.61 -11.85 2.87
C CYS A 357 23.98 -12.33 3.36
N PRO A 358 24.94 -11.40 3.57
CA PRO A 358 26.08 -11.67 4.43
C PRO A 358 25.60 -12.25 5.77
N GLY A 359 26.40 -13.13 6.35
CA GLY A 359 26.24 -13.57 7.73
C GLY A 359 26.51 -12.43 8.72
N ALA A 360 27.23 -12.71 9.80
CA ALA A 360 27.56 -11.66 10.76
C ALA A 360 28.45 -10.56 10.14
N PRO A 361 28.32 -9.27 10.53
CA PRO A 361 29.07 -8.16 9.94
C PRO A 361 30.61 -8.35 9.96
N GLU A 362 31.13 -8.98 11.01
CA GLU A 362 32.53 -9.35 11.18
C GLU A 362 33.06 -10.32 10.11
N SER A 363 32.15 -11.06 9.45
CA SER A 363 32.47 -12.05 8.43
C SER A 363 32.59 -11.45 7.01
N LEU A 364 32.30 -10.15 6.83
CA LEU A 364 32.24 -9.54 5.50
C LEU A 364 33.59 -9.57 4.76
N ALA A 365 34.71 -9.34 5.47
CA ALA A 365 36.04 -9.40 4.86
C ALA A 365 36.36 -10.82 4.37
N ALA A 366 36.08 -11.83 5.21
CA ALA A 366 36.26 -13.24 4.86
C ALA A 366 35.34 -13.66 3.69
N LEU A 367 34.11 -13.14 3.65
CA LEU A 367 33.17 -13.37 2.55
C LEU A 367 33.71 -12.83 1.22
N LYS A 368 34.23 -11.60 1.20
CA LYS A 368 34.85 -11.00 0.01
C LYS A 368 36.03 -11.82 -0.50
N GLU A 369 36.89 -12.29 0.39
CA GLU A 369 38.04 -13.12 0.04
C GLU A 369 37.62 -14.49 -0.49
N SER A 370 36.61 -15.12 0.13
CA SER A 370 36.11 -16.45 -0.24
C SER A 370 35.40 -16.44 -1.59
N LEU A 371 34.53 -15.46 -1.83
CA LEU A 371 33.68 -15.41 -3.02
C LEU A 371 34.27 -14.55 -4.16
N LEU A 372 35.26 -13.71 -3.86
CA LEU A 372 35.82 -12.72 -4.77
C LEU A 372 34.76 -11.74 -5.31
N VAL A 373 33.79 -11.38 -4.47
CA VAL A 373 32.69 -10.46 -4.78
C VAL A 373 32.90 -9.10 -4.13
N ASP A 374 32.43 -8.02 -4.77
CA ASP A 374 32.46 -6.68 -4.19
C ASP A 374 31.15 -6.35 -3.45
N LEU A 375 31.03 -6.87 -2.23
CA LEU A 375 29.80 -6.75 -1.42
C LEU A 375 29.98 -5.87 -0.18
N ALA A 376 29.13 -4.88 0.04
CA ALA A 376 29.07 -4.11 1.28
C ALA A 376 28.12 -4.75 2.32
N ALA A 377 28.19 -4.31 3.57
CA ALA A 377 27.35 -4.84 4.65
C ALA A 377 25.84 -4.62 4.43
N ASP A 378 25.49 -3.55 3.71
CA ASP A 378 24.12 -3.20 3.33
C ASP A 378 23.74 -3.75 1.94
N GLN A 379 24.49 -4.72 1.42
CA GLN A 379 24.23 -5.31 0.11
C GLN A 379 23.85 -6.78 0.19
N VAL A 380 23.05 -7.19 -0.79
CA VAL A 380 22.58 -8.56 -0.96
C VAL A 380 22.85 -9.04 -2.37
N LEU A 381 22.91 -10.36 -2.50
CA LEU A 381 23.01 -11.04 -3.79
C LEU A 381 21.66 -11.68 -4.11
N VAL A 382 21.24 -11.63 -5.36
CA VAL A 382 20.12 -12.46 -5.83
C VAL A 382 20.58 -13.42 -6.91
N VAL A 383 20.20 -14.69 -6.78
CA VAL A 383 20.54 -15.75 -7.75
C VAL A 383 19.77 -15.51 -9.04
N MET A 384 20.52 -15.32 -10.13
CA MET A 384 19.99 -15.04 -11.47
C MET A 384 20.26 -16.18 -12.47
N THR A 385 21.01 -17.22 -12.06
CA THR A 385 21.16 -18.45 -12.86
C THR A 385 19.81 -19.18 -12.95
N PRO A 386 19.37 -19.58 -14.15
CA PRO A 386 18.15 -20.36 -14.32
C PRO A 386 18.14 -21.65 -13.49
N THR A 387 16.96 -22.06 -13.01
CA THR A 387 16.80 -23.25 -12.15
C THR A 387 17.33 -24.53 -12.80
N CYS A 388 17.07 -24.76 -14.09
CA CYS A 388 17.53 -25.97 -14.79
C CYS A 388 19.06 -26.08 -14.86
N ASP A 389 19.77 -24.96 -14.97
CA ASP A 389 21.23 -24.93 -14.97
C ASP A 389 21.81 -25.16 -13.57
N LEU A 390 21.11 -24.68 -12.53
CA LEU A 390 21.47 -24.93 -11.12
C LEU A 390 21.27 -26.39 -10.74
N GLN A 391 20.12 -26.98 -11.08
CA GLN A 391 19.76 -28.34 -10.69
C GLN A 391 20.68 -29.40 -11.32
N ARG A 392 21.11 -29.19 -12.57
CA ARG A 392 21.98 -30.13 -13.30
C ARG A 392 23.47 -29.87 -13.11
N GLY A 393 23.85 -28.83 -12.37
CA GLY A 393 25.24 -28.33 -12.35
C GLY A 393 25.74 -27.91 -13.73
N GLY A 394 24.83 -27.52 -14.64
CA GLY A 394 25.13 -27.17 -16.03
C GLY A 394 25.86 -25.84 -16.16
N ALA A 395 25.65 -24.92 -15.20
CA ALA A 395 26.37 -23.66 -15.14
C ALA A 395 27.72 -23.85 -14.41
N PRO A 396 28.87 -23.53 -15.05
CA PRO A 396 30.17 -23.61 -14.40
C PRO A 396 30.34 -22.59 -13.27
N ARG A 397 29.56 -21.51 -13.29
CA ARG A 397 29.51 -20.47 -12.26
C ARG A 397 28.08 -20.01 -12.06
N ILE A 398 27.75 -19.65 -10.83
CA ILE A 398 26.45 -19.11 -10.43
C ILE A 398 26.48 -17.61 -10.62
N LEU A 399 25.47 -17.09 -11.31
CA LEU A 399 25.28 -15.69 -11.64
C LEU A 399 24.49 -15.02 -10.51
N PHE A 400 25.05 -13.94 -9.98
CA PHE A 400 24.42 -13.08 -9.00
C PHE A 400 24.25 -11.67 -9.54
N MET A 401 23.19 -11.01 -9.11
CA MET A 401 23.07 -9.56 -9.23
C MET A 401 23.08 -8.94 -7.84
N VAL A 402 23.80 -7.83 -7.69
CA VAL A 402 23.95 -7.14 -6.40
C VAL A 402 22.82 -6.13 -6.21
N GLY A 403 22.29 -6.05 -5.00
CA GLY A 403 21.30 -5.05 -4.59
C GLY A 403 21.73 -4.31 -3.32
N ASP A 404 21.36 -3.03 -3.22
CA ASP A 404 21.52 -2.24 -2.00
C ASP A 404 20.25 -2.33 -1.16
N VAL A 405 20.37 -2.83 0.06
CA VAL A 405 19.28 -2.89 1.03
C VAL A 405 19.09 -1.51 1.66
N ARG A 406 17.85 -1.04 1.68
CA ARG A 406 17.48 0.27 2.23
C ARG A 406 16.34 0.12 3.23
N PRO A 407 16.32 0.93 4.30
CA PRO A 407 15.17 0.99 5.19
C PRO A 407 13.94 1.46 4.40
N PHE A 408 12.77 0.92 4.74
CA PHE A 408 11.53 1.26 4.05
C PHE A 408 10.78 2.39 4.77
N GLY A 409 10.48 3.47 4.04
CA GLY A 409 9.69 4.61 4.55
C GLY A 409 8.58 5.05 3.60
N LEU A 410 7.79 6.05 4.02
CA LEU A 410 6.62 6.53 3.26
C LEU A 410 6.97 7.00 1.83
N LYS A 411 8.11 7.67 1.67
CA LYS A 411 8.57 8.20 0.37
C LYS A 411 8.94 7.08 -0.61
N ASP A 412 9.25 5.90 -0.08
CA ASP A 412 9.63 4.74 -0.89
C ASP A 412 8.41 4.07 -1.51
N TRP A 413 7.17 4.48 -1.21
CA TRP A 413 5.98 4.03 -1.95
C TRP A 413 5.86 4.61 -3.35
N ALA A 414 6.57 5.70 -3.66
CA ALA A 414 6.63 6.22 -5.01
C ALA A 414 7.48 5.28 -5.89
N TYR A 415 6.84 4.62 -6.86
CA TYR A 415 7.52 3.77 -7.82
C TYR A 415 8.13 4.63 -8.94
N GLY A 416 9.47 4.68 -8.99
CA GLY A 416 10.22 5.24 -10.10
C GLY A 416 10.56 4.20 -11.17
N SER A 417 11.30 4.59 -12.21
CA SER A 417 11.79 3.68 -13.25
C SER A 417 12.97 2.78 -12.83
N ASP A 418 13.40 2.87 -11.56
CA ASP A 418 14.55 2.12 -11.05
C ASP A 418 14.20 0.64 -10.84
N ALA A 419 15.16 -0.25 -11.10
CA ALA A 419 15.02 -1.66 -10.74
C ALA A 419 15.08 -1.81 -9.21
N ARG A 420 13.94 -2.06 -8.57
CA ARG A 420 13.85 -2.25 -7.12
C ARG A 420 12.72 -3.19 -6.72
N THR A 421 12.79 -3.74 -5.51
CA THR A 421 11.64 -4.41 -4.89
C THR A 421 10.65 -3.38 -4.33
N PRO A 422 9.34 -3.69 -4.25
CA PRO A 422 8.34 -2.86 -3.57
C PRO A 422 8.61 -2.76 -2.06
N VAL A 423 8.48 -3.86 -1.33
CA VAL A 423 8.79 -4.04 0.08
C VAL A 423 9.15 -5.51 0.28
N ILE A 424 10.11 -5.80 1.14
CA ILE A 424 10.54 -7.15 1.49
C ILE A 424 10.84 -7.21 2.99
N ASP A 425 10.59 -8.37 3.59
CA ASP A 425 11.04 -8.67 4.94
C ASP A 425 12.44 -9.28 4.90
N ILE A 426 13.37 -8.67 5.63
CA ILE A 426 14.70 -9.22 5.88
C ILE A 426 14.96 -9.07 7.37
N ASP A 427 15.09 -10.21 8.06
CA ASP A 427 15.33 -10.29 9.51
C ASP A 427 14.20 -9.68 10.38
N GLY A 428 12.94 -9.80 9.94
CA GLY A 428 11.79 -9.23 10.62
C GLY A 428 11.66 -7.72 10.46
N GLU A 429 12.48 -7.11 9.60
CA GLU A 429 12.43 -5.70 9.28
C GLU A 429 11.99 -5.46 7.84
N ARG A 430 11.09 -4.48 7.68
CA ARG A 430 10.64 -4.02 6.36
C ARG A 430 11.72 -3.19 5.69
N ARG A 431 12.16 -3.69 4.54
CA ARG A 431 13.21 -3.08 3.72
C ARG A 431 12.78 -3.06 2.26
N TRP A 432 13.56 -2.39 1.43
CA TRP A 432 13.49 -2.54 -0.02
C TRP A 432 14.89 -2.66 -0.59
N ILE A 433 15.01 -3.25 -1.77
CA ILE A 433 16.30 -3.51 -2.40
C ILE A 433 16.36 -2.71 -3.69
N LYS A 434 17.38 -1.84 -3.82
CA LYS A 434 17.73 -1.20 -5.08
C LYS A 434 18.67 -2.11 -5.86
N TRP A 435 18.17 -2.71 -6.94
CA TRP A 435 18.96 -3.62 -7.75
C TRP A 435 19.89 -2.87 -8.70
N ARG A 436 21.16 -3.27 -8.70
CA ARG A 436 22.17 -2.74 -9.61
C ARG A 436 22.27 -3.63 -10.83
N THR A 437 21.46 -3.36 -11.86
CA THR A 437 21.41 -4.16 -13.11
C THR A 437 22.71 -4.22 -13.92
N LYS A 438 23.75 -3.48 -13.49
CA LYS A 438 25.10 -3.50 -14.08
C LYS A 438 26.15 -4.09 -13.14
N HIS A 439 25.80 -4.40 -11.89
CA HIS A 439 26.69 -5.00 -10.92
C HIS A 439 26.36 -6.49 -10.79
N ILE A 440 27.20 -7.28 -11.42
CA ILE A 440 27.00 -8.71 -11.60
C ILE A 440 28.24 -9.40 -11.10
N ASP A 441 28.02 -10.42 -10.28
CA ASP A 441 29.07 -11.29 -9.80
C ASP A 441 28.82 -12.70 -10.30
N THR A 442 29.89 -13.46 -10.44
CA THR A 442 29.79 -14.90 -10.68
C THR A 442 30.68 -15.64 -9.71
N VAL A 443 30.19 -16.73 -9.15
CA VAL A 443 30.88 -17.50 -8.10
C VAL A 443 30.89 -18.98 -8.51
N SER A 444 31.97 -19.72 -8.21
CA SER A 444 31.95 -21.18 -8.44
C SER A 444 31.16 -21.91 -7.35
N TRP A 445 30.72 -23.14 -7.65
CA TRP A 445 30.05 -24.00 -6.68
C TRP A 445 30.85 -24.20 -5.40
N ASP A 446 32.15 -24.49 -5.51
CA ASP A 446 33.04 -24.70 -4.35
C ASP A 446 33.16 -23.45 -3.46
N GLN A 447 33.28 -22.27 -4.06
CA GLN A 447 33.34 -21.01 -3.33
C GLN A 447 32.04 -20.77 -2.56
N LEU A 448 30.89 -21.05 -3.19
CA LEU A 448 29.59 -20.90 -2.57
C LEU A 448 29.40 -21.89 -1.40
N GLN A 449 29.77 -23.16 -1.60
CA GLN A 449 29.74 -24.18 -0.54
C GLN A 449 30.55 -23.77 0.67
N GLN A 450 31.80 -23.34 0.46
CA GLN A 450 32.64 -22.86 1.55
C GLN A 450 32.04 -21.66 2.28
N ALA A 451 31.38 -20.74 1.56
CA ALA A 451 30.72 -19.60 2.20
C ALA A 451 29.52 -20.01 3.06
N PHE A 452 28.72 -20.99 2.64
CA PHE A 452 27.62 -21.53 3.45
C PHE A 452 28.12 -22.34 4.64
N ASP A 453 29.09 -23.24 4.45
CA ASP A 453 29.64 -24.11 5.51
C ASP A 453 30.27 -23.29 6.65
N ASN A 454 30.89 -22.15 6.30
CA ASN A 454 31.50 -21.23 7.25
C ASN A 454 30.52 -20.18 7.80
N GLY A 455 29.22 -20.25 7.44
CA GLY A 455 28.20 -19.29 7.88
C GLY A 455 28.40 -17.86 7.39
N LEU A 456 29.17 -17.67 6.30
CA LEU A 456 29.44 -16.36 5.71
C LEU A 456 28.26 -15.84 4.88
N LEU A 457 27.40 -16.74 4.40
CA LEU A 457 26.15 -16.44 3.71
C LEU A 457 24.98 -17.18 4.32
N ARG A 458 23.79 -16.59 4.15
CA ARG A 458 22.50 -17.24 4.42
C ARG A 458 21.46 -16.80 3.40
N ILE A 459 20.47 -17.65 3.19
CA ILE A 459 19.28 -17.31 2.42
C ILE A 459 18.36 -16.49 3.33
N ALA A 460 18.08 -15.25 2.94
CA ALA A 460 17.17 -14.37 3.69
C ALA A 460 15.74 -14.44 3.18
N ALA A 461 15.57 -14.64 1.88
CA ALA A 461 14.26 -14.77 1.23
C ALA A 461 14.42 -15.44 -0.14
N ARG A 462 13.32 -15.94 -0.71
CA ARG A 462 13.25 -16.35 -2.12
C ARG A 462 12.16 -15.57 -2.82
N LEU A 463 12.50 -14.88 -3.90
CA LEU A 463 11.52 -14.22 -4.77
C LEU A 463 10.62 -15.27 -5.43
N ARG A 464 9.32 -14.96 -5.59
CA ARG A 464 8.47 -15.76 -6.47
C ARG A 464 8.96 -15.64 -7.91
N GLU A 465 8.75 -16.70 -8.68
CA GLU A 465 9.30 -16.88 -10.03
C GLU A 465 9.02 -15.68 -10.95
N ALA A 466 7.78 -15.17 -10.97
CA ALA A 466 7.41 -14.01 -11.79
C ALA A 466 8.28 -12.77 -11.52
N HIS A 467 8.58 -12.48 -10.24
CA HIS A 467 9.41 -11.34 -9.86
C HIS A 467 10.90 -11.57 -10.11
N ALA A 468 11.37 -12.80 -9.89
CA ALA A 468 12.75 -13.17 -10.22
C ALA A 468 13.00 -13.09 -11.74
N LEU A 469 12.06 -13.55 -12.57
CA LEU A 469 12.11 -13.45 -14.03
C LEU A 469 12.05 -12.00 -14.52
N GLU A 470 11.17 -11.17 -13.96
CA GLU A 470 11.13 -9.73 -14.26
C GLU A 470 12.50 -9.09 -14.03
N LEU A 471 13.15 -9.44 -12.91
CA LEU A 471 14.46 -8.92 -12.55
C LEU A 471 15.56 -9.42 -13.48
N GLN A 472 15.53 -10.70 -13.86
CA GLN A 472 16.44 -11.29 -14.84
C GLN A 472 16.27 -10.61 -16.22
N GLN A 473 15.04 -10.29 -16.64
CA GLN A 473 14.79 -9.56 -17.88
C GLN A 473 15.37 -8.14 -17.82
N LYS A 474 15.23 -7.42 -16.69
CA LYS A 474 15.85 -6.10 -16.48
C LYS A 474 17.38 -6.17 -16.52
N LEU A 475 17.96 -7.21 -15.95
CA LEU A 475 19.40 -7.49 -16.00
C LEU A 475 19.88 -7.68 -17.44
N LEU A 476 19.25 -8.61 -18.18
CA LEU A 476 19.63 -8.94 -19.55
C LEU A 476 19.43 -7.78 -20.52
N SER A 477 18.35 -7.01 -20.37
CA SER A 477 18.12 -5.80 -21.18
C SER A 477 19.10 -4.66 -20.86
N GLY A 478 19.66 -4.63 -19.66
CA GLY A 478 20.73 -3.71 -19.27
C GLY A 478 22.07 -4.07 -19.89
N LEU A 479 22.42 -5.36 -19.88
CA LEU A 479 23.68 -5.89 -20.44
C LEU A 479 23.68 -6.01 -21.96
N GLY A 480 22.56 -6.44 -22.55
CA GLY A 480 22.43 -6.77 -23.97
C GLY A 480 22.41 -5.55 -24.89
N ARG A 481 22.63 -4.34 -24.38
CA ARG A 481 22.71 -3.12 -25.20
C ARG A 481 24.00 -3.12 -26.00
N VAL A 482 23.88 -3.27 -27.30
CA VAL A 482 25.00 -3.05 -28.22
C VAL A 482 25.24 -1.55 -28.31
N GLY A 483 26.48 -1.14 -28.01
CA GLY A 483 26.91 0.25 -28.21
C GLY A 483 26.85 0.60 -29.68
N LEU A 484 25.83 1.35 -30.09
CA LEU A 484 25.79 1.99 -31.39
C LEU A 484 26.61 3.28 -31.35
N LEU A 485 27.15 3.69 -32.51
CA LEU A 485 27.75 5.01 -32.65
C LEU A 485 26.75 6.05 -32.15
N ALA A 486 27.16 6.93 -31.24
CA ALA A 486 26.31 8.02 -30.81
C ALA A 486 25.87 8.81 -32.06
N PRO A 487 24.56 9.07 -32.24
CA PRO A 487 24.09 9.82 -33.40
C PRO A 487 24.76 11.19 -33.40
N MET A 488 25.36 11.56 -34.52
CA MET A 488 25.91 12.90 -34.69
C MET A 488 24.77 13.93 -34.64
N PRO A 489 25.02 15.15 -34.12
CA PRO A 489 24.04 16.21 -34.19
C PRO A 489 23.61 16.46 -35.64
N ALA A 490 22.31 16.61 -35.86
CA ALA A 490 21.77 17.09 -37.13
C ALA A 490 21.70 18.62 -37.09
N SER A 491 21.74 19.27 -38.25
CA SER A 491 21.61 20.72 -38.36
C SER A 491 20.66 21.11 -39.48
N PHE A 492 19.91 22.18 -39.30
CA PHE A 492 19.10 22.80 -40.35
C PHE A 492 19.10 24.31 -40.22
N SER A 493 18.97 25.02 -41.33
CA SER A 493 18.99 26.49 -41.34
C SER A 493 17.62 27.08 -41.02
N VAL A 494 17.63 28.24 -40.38
CA VAL A 494 16.44 29.03 -40.02
C VAL A 494 16.64 30.48 -40.42
N ASP A 495 15.54 31.20 -40.60
CA ASP A 495 15.54 32.65 -40.81
C ASP A 495 15.31 33.34 -39.46
N LEU A 496 15.98 34.47 -39.24
CA LEU A 496 15.89 35.24 -38.01
C LEU A 496 15.36 36.64 -38.25
N GLU A 497 14.49 37.09 -37.36
CA GLU A 497 14.16 38.51 -37.21
C GLU A 497 14.49 38.93 -35.79
N VAL A 498 15.20 40.05 -35.66
CA VAL A 498 15.63 40.58 -34.37
C VAL A 498 14.95 41.92 -34.13
N PHE A 499 14.46 42.13 -32.91
CA PHE A 499 13.73 43.34 -32.53
C PHE A 499 14.27 43.88 -31.20
N THR A 500 14.04 45.17 -30.95
CA THR A 500 14.18 45.81 -29.64
C THR A 500 12.80 46.23 -29.11
N ALA A 501 12.69 46.45 -27.80
CA ALA A 501 11.46 46.92 -27.20
C ALA A 501 11.31 48.44 -27.39
N GLY A 502 10.39 48.89 -28.25
CA GLY A 502 10.12 50.30 -28.50
C GLY A 502 9.39 51.01 -27.35
N VAL A 503 9.60 52.32 -27.21
CA VAL A 503 8.91 53.18 -26.22
C VAL A 503 7.38 53.16 -26.30
N ASP A 504 6.83 52.86 -27.47
CA ASP A 504 5.39 52.68 -27.71
C ASP A 504 4.88 51.29 -27.31
N THR A 505 5.71 50.50 -26.61
CA THR A 505 5.47 49.09 -26.27
C THR A 505 5.28 48.20 -27.48
N LYS A 506 5.79 48.59 -28.66
CA LYS A 506 5.83 47.74 -29.85
C LYS A 506 7.26 47.27 -30.16
N PRO A 507 7.43 46.05 -30.68
CA PRO A 507 8.73 45.60 -31.15
C PRO A 507 9.21 46.46 -32.34
N GLN A 508 10.42 46.98 -32.24
CA GLN A 508 11.09 47.72 -33.32
C GLN A 508 12.09 46.79 -34.01
N ARG A 509 11.86 46.47 -35.29
CA ARG A 509 12.71 45.55 -36.05
C ARG A 509 14.08 46.18 -36.30
N LEU A 510 15.13 45.40 -36.05
CA LEU A 510 16.49 45.75 -36.46
C LEU A 510 16.71 45.34 -37.92
N VAL A 511 17.26 46.26 -38.71
CA VAL A 511 17.63 46.00 -40.10
C VAL A 511 19.08 45.51 -40.10
N VAL A 512 19.26 44.20 -40.20
CA VAL A 512 20.57 43.54 -40.20
C VAL A 512 20.70 42.73 -41.48
N ALA A 513 21.42 43.26 -42.46
CA ALA A 513 21.61 42.58 -43.75
C ALA A 513 22.34 41.23 -43.61
N ALA A 514 23.25 41.12 -42.63
CA ALA A 514 24.00 39.89 -42.37
C ALA A 514 23.14 38.73 -41.81
N LEU A 515 21.89 38.97 -41.39
CA LEU A 515 20.99 37.87 -41.01
C LEU A 515 20.63 36.97 -42.20
N ASP A 516 20.77 37.47 -43.42
CA ASP A 516 20.60 36.68 -44.65
C ASP A 516 21.73 35.64 -44.85
N GLU A 517 22.88 35.81 -44.19
CA GLU A 517 23.96 34.81 -44.13
C GLU A 517 23.57 33.58 -43.27
N GLY A 518 22.48 33.70 -42.51
CA GLY A 518 21.71 32.60 -41.92
C GLY A 518 22.05 32.26 -40.47
N ALA A 519 21.11 31.56 -39.83
CA ALA A 519 21.31 30.90 -38.55
C ALA A 519 21.01 29.40 -38.67
N VAL A 520 21.55 28.62 -37.74
CA VAL A 520 21.47 27.15 -37.76
C VAL A 520 20.92 26.65 -36.43
N CYS A 521 19.95 25.75 -36.52
CA CYS A 521 19.48 24.95 -35.40
C CYS A 521 20.21 23.60 -35.41
N PHE A 522 20.92 23.28 -34.33
CA PHE A 522 21.48 21.95 -34.09
C PHE A 522 20.51 21.13 -33.25
N VAL A 523 20.24 19.90 -33.68
CA VAL A 523 19.40 18.93 -32.98
C VAL A 523 20.26 17.78 -32.50
N GLY A 524 20.23 17.51 -31.20
CA GLY A 524 21.08 16.50 -30.58
C GLY A 524 20.58 16.14 -29.18
N ARG A 525 21.52 15.94 -28.25
CA ARG A 525 21.21 15.66 -26.85
C ARG A 525 21.91 16.62 -25.91
N ASP A 526 21.28 16.92 -24.78
CA ASP A 526 21.88 17.67 -23.68
C ASP A 526 22.82 16.80 -22.81
N ASP A 527 23.36 17.40 -21.75
CA ASP A 527 24.21 16.76 -20.74
C ASP A 527 23.51 15.61 -19.98
N LYS A 528 22.17 15.52 -20.07
CA LYS A 528 21.33 14.48 -19.46
C LYS A 528 20.80 13.48 -20.49
N ALA A 529 21.37 13.47 -21.69
CA ALA A 529 20.97 12.63 -22.82
C ALA A 529 19.51 12.86 -23.30
N LYS A 530 18.89 13.97 -22.94
CA LYS A 530 17.56 14.36 -23.44
C LYS A 530 17.68 15.03 -24.81
N PRO A 531 16.71 14.85 -25.71
CA PRO A 531 16.72 15.54 -27.00
C PRO A 531 16.72 17.06 -26.80
N ALA A 532 17.56 17.78 -27.54
CA ALA A 532 17.72 19.22 -27.40
C ALA A 532 17.90 19.92 -28.75
N ILE A 533 17.37 21.14 -28.87
CA ILE A 533 17.61 22.04 -30.01
C ILE A 533 18.38 23.28 -29.56
N ARG A 534 19.43 23.63 -30.31
CA ARG A 534 20.28 24.80 -30.06
C ARG A 534 20.33 25.72 -31.27
N LEU A 535 19.97 26.99 -31.09
CA LEU A 535 20.12 28.03 -32.11
C LEU A 535 21.50 28.67 -32.03
N VAL A 536 22.23 28.64 -33.14
CA VAL A 536 23.54 29.30 -33.31
C VAL A 536 23.44 30.25 -34.50
N MET A 537 23.87 31.49 -34.33
CA MET A 537 24.02 32.45 -35.43
C MET A 537 25.44 32.30 -36.03
N SER A 538 25.60 32.58 -37.31
CA SER A 538 26.94 32.74 -37.89
C SER A 538 27.65 33.96 -37.27
N GLU A 539 28.98 34.00 -37.36
CA GLU A 539 29.78 35.14 -36.87
C GLU A 539 29.32 36.45 -37.53
N GLY A 540 29.19 36.47 -38.86
CA GLY A 540 28.70 37.65 -39.59
C GLY A 540 27.27 38.07 -39.20
N ALA A 541 26.37 37.11 -39.00
CA ALA A 541 25.00 37.41 -38.57
C ALA A 541 24.95 38.06 -37.17
N TRP A 542 25.77 37.59 -36.23
CA TRP A 542 25.84 38.17 -34.90
C TRP A 542 26.55 39.53 -34.87
N ASP A 543 27.69 39.67 -35.57
CA ASP A 543 28.41 40.94 -35.69
C ASP A 543 27.50 42.03 -36.27
N GLY A 544 26.68 41.69 -37.27
CA GLY A 544 25.68 42.60 -37.83
C GLY A 544 24.57 42.98 -36.84
N VAL A 545 24.17 42.06 -35.94
CA VAL A 545 23.22 42.37 -34.85
C VAL A 545 23.86 43.32 -33.84
N GLU A 546 25.11 43.10 -33.45
CA GLU A 546 25.84 44.00 -32.54
C GLU A 546 26.02 45.40 -33.14
N GLU A 547 26.39 45.50 -34.41
CA GLU A 547 26.52 46.77 -35.12
C GLU A 547 25.17 47.52 -35.16
N ALA A 548 24.09 46.81 -35.53
CA ALA A 548 22.75 47.39 -35.55
C ALA A 548 22.30 47.85 -34.15
N LEU A 549 22.57 47.07 -33.10
CA LEU A 549 22.28 47.45 -31.72
C LEU A 549 23.09 48.67 -31.27
N GLY A 550 24.35 48.78 -31.70
CA GLY A 550 25.20 49.95 -31.47
C GLY A 550 24.63 51.24 -32.08
N GLY A 551 23.92 51.12 -33.21
CA GLY A 551 23.28 52.23 -33.92
C GLY A 551 21.89 52.64 -33.42
N VAL A 552 21.27 51.88 -32.51
CA VAL A 552 19.94 52.21 -31.96
C VAL A 552 20.06 53.34 -30.92
N ASP A 553 19.23 54.37 -31.07
CA ASP A 553 19.12 55.45 -30.08
C ASP A 553 18.48 54.94 -28.78
N PRO A 554 19.19 54.97 -27.63
CA PRO A 554 18.64 54.51 -26.35
C PRO A 554 17.37 55.26 -25.90
N ALA A 555 17.06 56.43 -26.46
CA ALA A 555 15.83 57.16 -26.19
C ALA A 555 14.58 56.50 -26.83
N THR A 556 14.74 55.61 -27.81
CA THR A 556 13.63 54.89 -28.46
C THR A 556 13.32 53.54 -27.80
N ILE A 557 14.14 53.12 -26.83
CA ILE A 557 13.97 51.87 -26.07
C ILE A 557 13.01 52.08 -24.90
N LEU A 558 12.12 51.10 -24.68
CA LEU A 558 11.19 51.06 -23.57
C LEU A 558 11.95 51.18 -22.23
N PRO A 559 11.56 52.09 -21.29
CA PRO A 559 12.32 52.31 -20.06
C PRO A 559 12.57 51.04 -19.24
N ALA A 560 11.62 50.09 -19.26
CA ALA A 560 11.74 48.82 -18.55
C ALA A 560 12.77 47.85 -19.16
N ALA A 561 13.07 47.98 -20.45
CA ALA A 561 14.03 47.15 -21.19
C ALA A 561 15.44 47.75 -21.24
N LYS A 562 15.60 49.03 -20.89
CA LYS A 562 16.83 49.78 -21.06
C LYS A 562 18.04 49.15 -20.36
N ALA A 563 17.88 48.65 -19.14
CA ALA A 563 18.95 47.99 -18.40
C ALA A 563 19.45 46.71 -19.13
N ALA A 564 18.53 45.93 -19.71
CA ALA A 564 18.87 44.73 -20.46
C ALA A 564 19.49 45.06 -21.82
N PHE A 565 18.96 46.09 -22.48
CA PHE A 565 19.50 46.58 -23.75
C PHE A 565 20.93 47.11 -23.58
N ASP A 566 21.18 47.95 -22.57
CA ASP A 566 22.51 48.49 -22.28
C ASP A 566 23.48 47.35 -21.95
N HIS A 567 23.06 46.35 -21.16
CA HIS A 567 23.86 45.17 -20.84
C HIS A 567 24.24 44.36 -22.08
N ILE A 568 23.30 44.10 -22.99
CA ILE A 568 23.58 43.40 -24.26
C ILE A 568 24.59 44.16 -25.11
N ARG A 569 24.55 45.49 -25.11
CA ARG A 569 25.46 46.33 -25.91
C ARG A 569 26.87 46.44 -25.32
N SER A 570 27.00 46.43 -23.99
CA SER A 570 28.29 46.62 -23.31
C SER A 570 28.99 45.32 -22.94
N GLU A 571 28.24 44.23 -22.77
CA GLU A 571 28.76 42.94 -22.29
C GLU A 571 28.65 41.83 -23.33
N ASN A 572 29.65 40.95 -23.36
CA ASN A 572 29.75 39.83 -24.29
C ASN A 572 28.92 38.59 -23.83
N GLU A 573 27.98 38.76 -22.89
CA GLU A 573 27.26 37.62 -22.31
C GLU A 573 26.30 36.96 -23.31
N LEU A 574 25.51 37.74 -24.04
CA LEU A 574 24.54 37.20 -25.00
C LEU A 574 25.25 36.56 -26.20
N ALA A 575 26.30 37.21 -26.70
CA ALA A 575 27.19 36.70 -27.73
C ALA A 575 27.79 35.33 -27.34
N GLN A 576 28.31 35.17 -26.12
CA GLN A 576 28.78 33.87 -25.61
C GLN A 576 27.66 32.82 -25.55
N LYS A 577 26.43 33.20 -25.22
CA LYS A 577 25.28 32.28 -25.20
C LYS A 577 24.86 31.86 -26.61
N ILE A 578 24.91 32.76 -27.58
CA ILE A 578 24.61 32.47 -28.99
C ILE A 578 25.68 31.56 -29.60
N ALA A 579 26.96 31.82 -29.33
CA ALA A 579 28.07 30.97 -29.77
C ALA A 579 27.99 29.54 -29.19
N LYS A 580 27.53 29.40 -27.93
CA LYS A 580 27.27 28.09 -27.29
C LYS A 580 25.96 27.44 -27.72
N GLY A 581 25.09 28.17 -28.42
CA GLY A 581 23.76 27.75 -28.82
C GLY A 581 22.68 28.06 -27.79
N LEU A 582 21.73 28.94 -28.16
CA LEU A 582 20.56 29.25 -27.35
C LEU A 582 19.63 28.04 -27.26
N ASN A 583 19.18 27.70 -26.05
CA ASN A 583 18.28 26.58 -25.85
C ASN A 583 16.87 26.89 -26.39
N LEU A 584 16.37 26.06 -27.31
CA LEU A 584 15.03 26.16 -27.88
C LEU A 584 14.04 25.09 -27.36
N ASP A 585 14.42 24.24 -26.40
CA ASP A 585 13.62 23.10 -25.92
C ASP A 585 12.22 23.49 -25.39
N ASN A 586 12.08 24.72 -24.89
CA ASN A 586 10.82 25.26 -24.36
C ASN A 586 10.22 26.36 -25.26
N VAL A 587 10.77 26.56 -26.45
CA VAL A 587 10.30 27.56 -27.39
C VAL A 587 9.27 26.89 -28.27
N GLY A 588 7.99 27.22 -28.13
CA GLY A 588 6.88 26.60 -28.87
C GLY A 588 5.81 27.66 -29.14
N PRO A 589 4.59 27.53 -28.58
CA PRO A 589 3.55 28.56 -28.68
C PRO A 589 3.82 29.81 -27.81
N LYS A 590 4.96 29.86 -27.09
CA LYS A 590 5.33 30.95 -26.18
C LYS A 590 6.78 31.36 -26.37
N TRP A 591 7.04 32.62 -26.08
CA TRP A 591 8.39 33.18 -25.98
C TRP A 591 9.11 32.62 -24.76
N ALA A 592 10.35 32.17 -24.92
CA ALA A 592 11.19 31.70 -23.83
C ALA A 592 12.18 32.80 -23.39
N PRO A 593 12.40 32.97 -22.08
CA PRO A 593 13.34 33.96 -21.56
C PRO A 593 14.79 33.50 -21.72
N ILE A 594 15.66 34.43 -22.11
CA ILE A 594 17.11 34.31 -22.06
C ILE A 594 17.57 35.12 -20.85
N LEU A 595 17.96 34.41 -19.80
CA LEU A 595 18.34 35.02 -18.52
C LEU A 595 19.81 35.45 -18.52
N SER A 596 20.09 36.57 -17.86
CA SER A 596 21.46 37.02 -17.58
C SER A 596 21.94 36.50 -16.22
N VAL A 597 23.25 36.26 -16.10
CA VAL A 597 23.90 35.97 -14.82
C VAL A 597 24.27 37.24 -14.03
N ALA A 598 24.11 38.42 -14.63
CA ALA A 598 24.38 39.69 -13.97
C ALA A 598 23.36 39.96 -12.85
N GLU A 599 23.88 40.38 -11.70
CA GLU A 599 23.07 40.63 -10.51
C GLU A 599 22.04 41.73 -10.77
N GLY A 600 20.76 41.45 -10.47
CA GLY A 600 19.66 42.42 -10.59
C GLY A 600 19.04 42.57 -11.99
N LEU A 601 19.60 41.99 -13.06
CA LEU A 601 19.04 42.10 -14.41
C LEU A 601 17.95 41.05 -14.69
N GLY A 602 18.22 39.79 -14.33
CA GLY A 602 17.28 38.66 -14.48
C GLY A 602 16.99 38.28 -15.94
N LEU A 603 16.20 39.09 -16.65
CA LEU A 603 15.82 38.87 -18.05
C LEU A 603 16.66 39.76 -18.99
N MET A 604 17.34 39.14 -19.95
CA MET A 604 18.19 39.84 -20.91
C MET A 604 17.52 39.92 -22.29
N ALA A 605 17.10 38.79 -22.82
CA ALA A 605 16.45 38.69 -24.12
C ALA A 605 15.31 37.67 -24.08
N VAL A 606 14.52 37.58 -25.14
CA VAL A 606 13.51 36.53 -25.34
C VAL A 606 13.64 35.93 -26.73
N VAL A 607 13.31 34.65 -26.86
CA VAL A 607 13.32 33.93 -28.15
C VAL A 607 11.99 33.23 -28.40
N GLY A 608 11.49 33.32 -29.62
CA GLY A 608 10.23 32.73 -30.08
C GLY A 608 10.41 32.00 -31.41
N TRP A 609 9.58 31.00 -31.71
CA TRP A 609 9.67 30.22 -32.96
C TRP A 609 8.31 30.19 -33.66
N ASN A 610 8.25 30.65 -34.93
CA ASN A 610 7.06 30.63 -35.78
C ASN A 610 5.80 31.26 -35.13
N LEU A 611 6.00 32.15 -34.16
CA LEU A 611 4.88 32.82 -33.50
C LEU A 611 4.19 33.78 -34.50
N PRO A 612 2.85 33.71 -34.63
CA PRO A 612 2.11 34.46 -35.63
C PRO A 612 2.03 35.97 -35.30
N ASP A 613 2.10 36.31 -34.02
CA ASP A 613 2.02 37.69 -33.53
C ASP A 613 3.26 38.04 -32.70
N VAL A 614 4.20 38.74 -33.34
CA VAL A 614 5.39 39.27 -32.66
C VAL A 614 5.02 40.49 -31.82
N GLU A 615 3.97 41.25 -32.13
CA GLU A 615 3.60 42.45 -31.37
C GLU A 615 3.16 42.11 -29.94
N ALA A 616 2.52 40.95 -29.74
CA ALA A 616 2.09 40.46 -28.43
C ALA A 616 3.24 40.12 -27.46
N VAL A 617 4.49 40.02 -27.93
CA VAL A 617 5.63 39.61 -27.10
C VAL A 617 5.90 40.56 -25.92
N LEU A 618 5.68 41.86 -26.11
CA LEU A 618 5.93 42.88 -25.09
C LEU A 618 4.77 42.99 -24.08
N ALA A 619 4.08 41.88 -23.80
CA ALA A 619 3.14 41.78 -22.70
C ALA A 619 3.84 41.26 -21.42
N GLY A 620 3.36 41.70 -20.25
CA GLY A 620 3.82 41.18 -18.95
C GLY A 620 5.32 41.33 -18.70
N ALA A 621 5.98 40.23 -18.30
CA ALA A 621 7.39 40.22 -17.87
C ALA A 621 8.39 40.45 -19.02
N ASN A 622 8.00 40.15 -20.27
CA ASN A 622 8.86 40.27 -21.44
C ASN A 622 9.18 41.72 -21.84
N ARG A 623 8.43 42.70 -21.30
CA ARG A 623 8.72 44.14 -21.45
C ARG A 623 10.11 44.55 -20.94
N LYS A 624 10.75 43.71 -20.13
CA LYS A 624 12.09 43.94 -19.61
C LYS A 624 13.21 43.42 -20.53
N ALA A 625 12.87 42.68 -21.59
CA ALA A 625 13.87 42.14 -22.50
C ALA A 625 14.48 43.25 -23.37
N GLY A 626 15.81 43.30 -23.45
CA GLY A 626 16.55 44.23 -24.29
C GLY A 626 16.57 43.84 -25.76
N LEU A 627 16.42 42.54 -26.05
CA LEU A 627 16.40 41.98 -27.40
C LEU A 627 15.34 40.90 -27.53
N LEU A 628 14.72 40.82 -28.71
CA LEU A 628 13.76 39.79 -29.06
C LEU A 628 14.22 39.09 -30.33
N ILE A 629 14.36 37.76 -30.27
CA ILE A 629 14.83 36.93 -31.39
C ILE A 629 13.65 36.07 -31.86
N HIS A 630 13.16 36.33 -33.07
CA HIS A 630 12.11 35.53 -33.69
C HIS A 630 12.73 34.59 -34.72
N VAL A 631 12.62 33.29 -34.45
CA VAL A 631 13.08 32.21 -35.32
C VAL A 631 11.93 31.82 -36.24
N LYS A 632 12.21 31.72 -37.55
CA LYS A 632 11.28 31.26 -38.58
C LYS A 632 11.87 30.06 -39.31
N ASP A 633 11.04 29.07 -39.58
CA ASP A 633 11.43 28.02 -40.51
C ASP A 633 11.62 28.63 -41.92
N LYS A 634 12.65 28.18 -42.64
CA LYS A 634 12.86 28.60 -44.02
C LYS A 634 11.66 28.21 -44.89
N ALA A 635 11.23 29.12 -45.75
CA ALA A 635 10.09 28.93 -46.64
C ALA A 635 10.34 27.91 -47.78
N ASP A 636 11.56 27.38 -47.91
CA ASP A 636 11.90 26.33 -48.87
C ASP A 636 11.15 25.02 -48.53
N GLU A 637 10.47 24.43 -49.52
CA GLU A 637 9.66 23.22 -49.36
C GLU A 637 10.51 21.97 -49.07
N ASP A 638 11.77 21.95 -49.52
CA ASP A 638 12.68 20.82 -49.36
C ASP A 638 13.64 20.95 -48.16
N ALA A 639 13.65 22.11 -47.48
CA ALA A 639 14.52 22.35 -46.33
C ALA A 639 13.96 21.67 -45.06
N PRO A 640 14.79 20.95 -44.27
CA PRO A 640 14.35 20.37 -43.01
C PRO A 640 13.86 21.44 -42.03
N ARG A 641 12.68 21.21 -41.45
CA ARG A 641 12.02 22.11 -40.48
C ARG A 641 12.01 21.49 -39.09
N ARG A 642 11.61 22.29 -38.10
CA ARG A 642 11.37 21.79 -36.74
C ARG A 642 10.40 20.61 -36.72
N GLN A 643 9.35 20.66 -37.53
CA GLN A 643 8.35 19.60 -37.57
C GLN A 643 8.95 18.27 -38.02
N ASP A 644 9.95 18.27 -38.90
CA ASP A 644 10.66 17.05 -39.30
C ASP A 644 11.50 16.48 -38.15
N ALA A 645 12.10 17.34 -37.33
CA ALA A 645 12.83 16.93 -36.14
C ALA A 645 11.88 16.32 -35.08
N VAL A 646 10.67 16.88 -34.94
CA VAL A 646 9.61 16.33 -34.08
C VAL A 646 9.11 14.98 -34.61
N GLN A 647 8.78 14.88 -35.90
CA GLN A 647 8.30 13.64 -36.52
C GLN A 647 9.31 12.48 -36.44
N ARG A 648 10.60 12.81 -36.47
CA ARG A 648 11.69 11.82 -36.31
C ARG A 648 12.03 11.49 -34.85
N GLY A 649 11.29 12.04 -33.89
CA GLY A 649 11.51 11.82 -32.46
C GLY A 649 12.80 12.41 -31.91
N LEU A 650 13.38 13.39 -32.62
CA LEU A 650 14.60 14.09 -32.22
C LEU A 650 14.33 15.29 -31.31
N VAL A 651 13.05 15.66 -31.16
CA VAL A 651 12.55 16.77 -30.36
C VAL A 651 11.19 16.36 -29.80
N VAL A 652 10.90 16.75 -28.56
CA VAL A 652 9.56 16.54 -27.97
C VAL A 652 8.56 17.42 -28.71
N ALA A 653 7.43 16.85 -29.14
CA ALA A 653 6.35 17.62 -29.74
C ALA A 653 5.83 18.67 -28.74
N ASP A 654 5.44 19.84 -29.23
CA ASP A 654 4.74 20.80 -28.40
C ASP A 654 3.47 20.13 -27.82
N PRO A 655 3.13 20.34 -26.54
CA PRO A 655 1.86 19.88 -26.02
C PRO A 655 0.74 20.45 -26.89
N PRO A 656 -0.31 19.67 -27.21
CA PRO A 656 -1.42 20.15 -28.01
C PRO A 656 -1.96 21.44 -27.39
N ALA A 657 -2.33 22.39 -28.24
CA ALA A 657 -3.01 23.60 -27.78
C ALA A 657 -4.20 23.17 -26.91
N PRO A 658 -4.47 23.86 -25.78
CA PRO A 658 -5.69 23.59 -25.03
C PRO A 658 -6.88 23.69 -25.97
N LEU A 659 -7.75 22.68 -25.97
CA LEU A 659 -8.98 22.67 -26.76
C LEU A 659 -9.73 23.98 -26.48
N THR A 660 -10.15 24.63 -27.54
CA THR A 660 -10.98 25.85 -27.41
C THR A 660 -12.33 25.48 -26.79
N GLU A 661 -13.05 26.44 -26.20
CA GLU A 661 -14.39 26.20 -25.62
C GLU A 661 -15.40 25.65 -26.66
N ASP A 662 -15.13 25.80 -27.95
CA ASP A 662 -15.94 25.23 -29.04
C ASP A 662 -15.53 23.79 -29.43
N GLU A 663 -14.39 23.31 -28.93
CA GLU A 663 -13.84 21.96 -29.16
C GLU A 663 -13.97 21.03 -27.94
N LEU A 664 -14.42 21.56 -26.80
CA LEU A 664 -14.85 20.83 -25.59
C LEU A 664 -16.37 20.59 -25.64
#